data_AF-A0A1H1QFC5-F1
#
_entry.id   AF-A0A1H1QFC5-F1
#
_cell.length_a   1.000
_cell.length_b   1.000
_cell.length_c   1.000
_cell.angle_alpha   90.00
_cell.angle_beta   90.00
_cell.angle_gamma   90.00
#
_symmetry.space_group_name_H-M   'P 1'
#
loop_
_entity.id
_entity.type
_entity.pdbx_description
1 polymer ?
#
loop_
_entity_poly.entity_id
_entity_poly.type
_entity_poly.pdbx_seq_one_letter_code
_entity_poly.pdbx_strand_id
1 'polypeptide(L)'
;MKKLVLLIISLITVANSWAQVSTKNAKVFWKEDFNSSAGKFPDGWKNVDMSNTNGVEWIVTDQPYPGSYQYQQQAPPIASKSRGFYLQFQPGYMVDEDQPSWAKKKQYPDAWIQTRSINCSSHSSVILRFQQTFRYNDFNAAAGAGLYVGVSTDSLHWTDFDVKNNLPAAADMFNPINQEVNISKVAANQAKVFIRFYWKGYYSWYWMIDDISLAEGYKKDIAITNLTSNSENDNTFTHHDVLALSLKNTGIETISQDFKVTCLIDNKQTLTTTVVASAHPINPGEEISVKFPAADLLTRPLHSLVFAVKLDGDENPDNDHLEQKIYAKESYVGNVTGFKADKNEFDLSAGISKTKVIFYTDDIFRIWLAPDGEFTNPAGNDIVENYAIKNPQVKAIDKGTYYQLKSKECVLRVYKQPLRFALYDVTDTHKVWAETKPISFGAKTSQTMDRQPNEYFYGCGMQNGYFSHRDKDILIEKGNGWDDGGRANPAPFYMSTAGYGVFRNTFDVGVYSFKQNLKFTHNENRFDAFYFYGPSLKKILNGYTQITGRPFLMPRWALSLGDANCYNRGTKGYDTKNYVGSGINGTTPDVIKLVADKYVDNNMPRGWILPNDGYGCGYVKLDSTVAELHKRGFYTGLWTENGIDKIAREVGQSGTRLCKLDVAWVGPGYKFALDGCKAAYNGIENNSNARGFIWSVMGWAGTQKYSTVWSGDQSGNWEYIRFHIPTVIGSGLSAFNAATGDVDGIFRGSDSTYVRDLQWKCFTPVFMVMSGWAKKDKQPYIYGEPYTTINRKYLELKMRLTPYMYTYCAQAHETGVPTSRAMVLEFPNDPVTWGKQTQYQFMNGESFLVAPVYKSQAKRDSIYLPKGTWYDYWDGKAYTGNTWLNNYPAPLDKLPLFVKQGAIIPMYPAMNYDGEKRADSLTLEIYPYKKSSFNLYEDDGLTRDYREGAFAKTLIEVAAANDVQVSIHAAVGNYAGKYLQRVYVLDVHQAAAPKSVAVNGAPVKIYASADEFNRAKTGCYFDAGDKKGTVHIKTSWLKTDKDQLIKITN
;
A
#
# COMPACT_ATOMS: atom_id res chain seq x y z
N MET A 1 -19.53 48.84 1.29
CA MET A 1 -18.97 47.46 1.21
C MET A 1 -18.02 47.08 2.36
N LYS A 2 -18.09 47.73 3.53
CA LYS A 2 -17.36 47.33 4.77
C LYS A 2 -18.27 46.88 5.92
N LYS A 3 -19.55 46.61 5.63
CA LYS A 3 -20.56 46.09 6.59
C LYS A 3 -21.19 44.74 6.18
N LEU A 4 -20.71 44.13 5.10
CA LEU A 4 -21.13 42.78 4.67
C LEU A 4 -20.09 41.68 5.01
N VAL A 5 -18.99 42.07 5.65
CA VAL A 5 -17.86 41.19 6.00
C VAL A 5 -17.97 40.67 7.45
N LEU A 6 -18.96 41.13 8.23
CA LEU A 6 -19.17 40.68 9.61
C LEU A 6 -20.23 39.59 9.80
N LEU A 7 -20.90 39.11 8.74
CA LEU A 7 -21.96 38.09 8.83
C LEU A 7 -21.60 36.73 8.20
N ILE A 8 -20.39 36.57 7.65
CA ILE A 8 -19.94 35.34 6.96
C ILE A 8 -18.80 34.64 7.74
N ILE A 9 -18.46 35.11 8.94
CA ILE A 9 -17.41 34.52 9.79
C ILE A 9 -17.99 33.61 10.90
N SER A 10 -19.31 33.34 10.91
CA SER A 10 -19.97 32.63 12.02
C SER A 10 -20.50 31.21 11.71
N LEU A 11 -20.23 30.60 10.54
CA LEU A 11 -20.85 29.32 10.16
C LEU A 11 -19.91 28.25 9.57
N ILE A 12 -18.59 28.40 9.74
CA ILE A 12 -17.62 27.39 9.29
C ILE A 12 -16.67 27.04 10.43
N THR A 13 -17.15 26.23 11.37
CA THR A 13 -16.32 25.39 12.25
C THR A 13 -17.20 24.28 12.83
N VAL A 14 -17.32 23.14 12.16
CA VAL A 14 -17.36 21.82 12.83
C VAL A 14 -16.83 20.77 11.85
N ALA A 15 -15.51 20.63 11.82
CA ALA A 15 -14.90 19.38 11.41
C ALA A 15 -14.85 18.51 12.67
N ASN A 16 -15.83 17.64 12.88
CA ASN A 16 -15.72 16.62 13.93
C ASN A 16 -15.04 15.40 13.34
N SER A 17 -13.71 15.38 13.48
CA SER A 17 -13.00 14.12 13.66
C SER A 17 -13.66 13.36 14.81
N TRP A 18 -13.74 12.03 14.72
CA TRP A 18 -14.17 11.14 15.80
C TRP A 18 -13.12 11.10 16.93
N ALA A 19 -12.84 12.27 17.47
CA ALA A 19 -12.19 12.52 18.74
C ALA A 19 -13.28 12.55 19.82
N GLN A 20 -13.20 11.71 20.85
CA GLN A 20 -13.83 12.08 22.11
C GLN A 20 -13.10 13.35 22.55
N VAL A 21 -13.70 14.49 22.25
CA VAL A 21 -13.17 15.79 22.65
C VAL A 21 -13.33 15.83 24.18
N SER A 22 -12.21 15.86 24.89
CA SER A 22 -12.20 16.25 26.29
C SER A 22 -12.60 17.73 26.34
N THR A 23 -13.87 17.98 26.60
CA THR A 23 -14.38 19.30 26.96
C THR A 23 -13.90 19.64 28.37
N LYS A 24 -13.61 20.93 28.61
CA LYS A 24 -13.21 21.43 29.92
C LYS A 24 -14.30 21.14 30.95
N ASN A 25 -14.12 20.07 31.71
CA ASN A 25 -15.01 19.75 32.81
C ASN A 25 -14.73 20.70 34.00
N ALA A 26 -15.73 21.52 34.37
CA ALA A 26 -15.61 22.54 35.42
C ALA A 26 -15.39 21.97 36.84
N LYS A 27 -15.49 20.65 37.02
CA LYS A 27 -15.30 19.95 38.30
C LYS A 27 -13.96 19.22 38.45
N VAL A 28 -13.08 19.26 37.44
CA VAL A 28 -11.72 18.69 37.55
C VAL A 28 -10.89 19.56 38.50
N PHE A 29 -10.46 18.99 39.62
CA PHE A 29 -9.65 19.67 40.63
C PHE A 29 -8.19 19.20 40.65
N TRP A 30 -7.88 18.11 39.94
CA TRP A 30 -6.51 17.63 39.76
C TRP A 30 -6.35 16.92 38.41
N LYS A 31 -5.20 17.08 37.73
CA LYS A 31 -4.90 16.40 36.46
C LYS A 31 -3.41 16.15 36.25
N GLU A 32 -3.09 15.20 35.39
CA GLU A 32 -1.77 14.90 34.87
C GLU A 32 -1.89 14.44 33.40
N ASP A 33 -1.11 15.05 32.52
CA ASP A 33 -1.06 14.78 31.07
C ASP A 33 0.36 14.48 30.56
N PHE A 34 1.33 14.34 31.48
CA PHE A 34 2.75 14.03 31.29
C PHE A 34 3.55 14.99 30.38
N ASN A 35 2.90 15.96 29.74
CA ASN A 35 3.55 16.91 28.84
C ASN A 35 4.43 17.87 29.62
N SER A 36 3.98 18.28 30.81
CA SER A 36 4.73 19.18 31.69
C SER A 36 6.05 18.56 32.20
N SER A 37 6.15 17.22 32.23
CA SER A 37 7.31 16.49 32.71
C SER A 37 8.26 16.02 31.59
N ALA A 38 7.95 16.30 30.32
CA ALA A 38 8.81 16.07 29.15
C ALA A 38 9.48 14.67 29.11
N GLY A 39 8.69 13.61 29.27
CA GLY A 39 9.19 12.22 29.23
C GLY A 39 9.74 11.70 30.55
N LYS A 40 9.45 12.37 31.66
CA LYS A 40 9.78 11.91 33.02
C LYS A 40 8.53 11.70 33.85
N PHE A 41 8.64 10.90 34.90
CA PHE A 41 7.61 10.82 35.92
C PHE A 41 7.44 12.18 36.62
N PRO A 42 6.20 12.58 36.95
CA PRO A 42 5.97 13.74 37.77
C PRO A 42 6.60 13.58 39.17
N ASP A 43 7.04 14.69 39.76
CA ASP A 43 7.74 14.68 41.05
C ASP A 43 6.94 13.96 42.15
N GLY A 44 7.61 13.02 42.83
CA GLY A 44 7.05 12.26 43.95
C GLY A 44 6.22 11.03 43.57
N TRP A 45 6.11 10.72 42.27
CA TRP A 45 5.57 9.44 41.81
C TRP A 45 6.57 8.29 42.06
N LYS A 46 6.05 7.09 42.33
CA LYS A 46 6.85 5.89 42.62
C LYS A 46 6.58 4.81 41.58
N ASN A 47 7.62 4.43 40.86
CA ASN A 47 7.64 3.23 40.04
C ASN A 47 8.21 2.08 40.88
N VAL A 48 7.45 1.01 41.08
CA VAL A 48 7.81 -0.09 41.97
C VAL A 48 7.70 -1.42 41.24
N ASP A 49 8.80 -2.16 41.21
CA ASP A 49 8.89 -3.54 40.70
C ASP A 49 8.98 -4.51 41.90
N MET A 50 7.93 -5.29 42.15
CA MET A 50 7.93 -6.31 43.22
C MET A 50 8.24 -7.73 42.69
N SER A 51 8.52 -7.88 41.40
CA SER A 51 8.68 -9.19 40.75
C SER A 51 10.04 -9.84 41.02
N ASN A 52 10.99 -9.12 41.63
CA ASN A 52 12.40 -9.53 41.79
C ASN A 52 13.12 -9.86 40.46
N THR A 53 12.59 -9.42 39.31
CA THR A 53 13.14 -9.76 37.98
C THR A 53 14.02 -8.67 37.34
N ASN A 54 14.28 -7.54 38.01
CA ASN A 54 15.16 -6.45 37.55
C ASN A 54 14.86 -5.99 36.11
N GLY A 55 13.59 -5.74 35.79
CA GLY A 55 13.25 -5.31 34.42
C GLY A 55 11.79 -5.03 34.11
N VAL A 56 10.90 -4.98 35.10
CA VAL A 56 9.49 -4.63 34.88
C VAL A 56 9.27 -3.20 35.36
N GLU A 57 9.21 -2.24 34.44
CA GLU A 57 9.03 -0.83 34.78
C GLU A 57 7.92 -0.16 33.98
N TRP A 58 7.31 0.86 34.60
CA TRP A 58 6.55 1.87 33.88
C TRP A 58 7.50 2.96 33.35
N ILE A 59 7.18 3.55 32.21
CA ILE A 59 7.91 4.68 31.62
C ILE A 59 6.95 5.78 31.17
N VAL A 60 7.44 7.00 31.02
CA VAL A 60 6.72 8.10 30.38
C VAL A 60 7.36 8.36 29.03
N THR A 61 6.60 8.23 27.94
CA THR A 61 7.13 8.25 26.56
C THR A 61 6.13 8.91 25.61
N ASP A 62 6.63 9.52 24.54
CA ASP A 62 5.85 9.98 23.39
C ASP A 62 5.99 9.02 22.18
N GLN A 63 6.80 7.97 22.34
CA GLN A 63 7.02 6.91 21.37
C GLN A 63 6.31 5.62 21.80
N PRO A 64 5.63 4.91 20.88
CA PRO A 64 5.21 3.54 21.13
C PRO A 64 6.42 2.66 21.45
N TYR A 65 6.26 1.68 22.35
CA TYR A 65 7.38 0.82 22.75
C TYR A 65 8.05 0.11 21.55
N PRO A 66 9.37 0.27 21.35
CA PRO A 66 10.10 -0.47 20.31
C PRO A 66 10.30 -1.93 20.75
N GLY A 67 9.74 -2.88 19.99
CA GLY A 67 10.15 -4.30 20.08
C GLY A 67 9.17 -5.30 20.71
N SER A 68 7.90 -4.98 20.92
CA SER A 68 6.91 -5.93 21.48
C SER A 68 6.19 -6.82 20.44
N TYR A 69 6.64 -6.88 19.19
CA TYR A 69 5.90 -7.57 18.13
C TYR A 69 6.62 -8.81 17.59
N GLN A 70 6.02 -9.98 17.83
CA GLN A 70 6.22 -11.13 16.97
C GLN A 70 5.27 -11.08 15.76
N TYR A 71 5.88 -11.16 14.58
CA TYR A 71 5.41 -11.70 13.30
C TYR A 71 4.18 -11.15 12.56
N GLN A 72 3.24 -10.38 13.14
CA GLN A 72 2.02 -10.00 12.38
C GLN A 72 1.48 -8.56 12.53
N GLN A 73 2.01 -7.71 13.40
CA GLN A 73 1.46 -6.36 13.58
C GLN A 73 2.58 -5.34 13.89
N GLN A 74 2.56 -4.21 13.20
CA GLN A 74 3.59 -3.16 13.31
C GLN A 74 2.94 -1.88 13.86
N ALA A 75 3.36 -1.56 15.10
CA ALA A 75 3.01 -0.46 16.01
C ALA A 75 1.61 -0.38 16.66
N PRO A 76 1.54 0.00 17.95
CA PRO A 76 0.30 0.32 18.63
C PRO A 76 -0.10 1.77 18.32
N PRO A 77 -1.40 2.07 18.36
CA PRO A 77 -1.89 3.44 18.36
C PRO A 77 -1.47 4.14 19.66
N ILE A 78 -1.14 5.43 19.57
CA ILE A 78 -0.81 6.27 20.72
C ILE A 78 -2.07 6.40 21.57
N ALA A 79 -1.97 6.19 22.89
CA ALA A 79 -3.07 6.27 23.84
C ALA A 79 -3.58 7.70 24.12
N SER A 80 -3.41 8.60 23.15
CA SER A 80 -3.70 10.01 23.29
C SER A 80 -3.96 10.67 21.95
N LYS A 81 -5.01 11.47 21.85
CA LYS A 81 -5.27 12.37 20.70
C LYS A 81 -4.43 13.64 20.77
N SER A 82 -3.88 13.98 21.93
CA SER A 82 -3.00 15.14 22.11
C SER A 82 -1.62 14.93 21.46
N ARG A 83 -1.24 13.67 21.19
CA ARG A 83 0.07 13.25 20.65
C ARG A 83 1.25 13.71 21.52
N GLY A 84 1.02 13.85 22.82
CA GLY A 84 2.01 14.18 23.84
C GLY A 84 2.68 12.96 24.48
N PHE A 85 3.28 13.18 25.65
CA PHE A 85 3.80 12.09 26.48
C PHE A 85 2.66 11.33 27.17
N TYR A 86 2.84 10.04 27.39
CA TYR A 86 1.90 9.19 28.11
C TYR A 86 2.64 8.17 28.98
N LEU A 87 1.93 7.61 29.94
CA LEU A 87 2.42 6.53 30.78
C LEU A 87 2.29 5.20 30.02
N GLN A 88 3.37 4.45 29.93
CA GLN A 88 3.40 3.16 29.24
C GLN A 88 4.11 2.14 30.11
N PHE A 89 3.53 0.95 30.22
CA PHE A 89 4.24 -0.18 30.79
C PHE A 89 5.27 -0.71 29.79
N GLN A 90 6.52 -0.90 30.23
CA GLN A 90 7.57 -1.54 29.43
C GLN A 90 7.41 -3.07 29.46
N PRO A 91 7.04 -3.73 28.34
CA PRO A 91 7.21 -5.17 28.25
C PRO A 91 8.72 -5.48 28.10
N GLY A 92 9.29 -6.14 29.09
CA GLY A 92 10.58 -6.83 28.93
C GLY A 92 10.45 -8.01 27.97
N TYR A 93 11.57 -8.45 27.40
CA TYR A 93 11.75 -9.58 26.45
C TYR A 93 11.34 -10.97 27.02
N MET A 94 10.51 -11.02 28.06
CA MET A 94 10.48 -12.10 29.06
C MET A 94 9.06 -12.60 29.34
N VAL A 95 8.05 -12.26 28.53
CA VAL A 95 6.66 -12.69 28.81
C VAL A 95 6.24 -13.98 28.10
N ASP A 96 6.87 -14.37 26.97
CA ASP A 96 6.49 -15.60 26.26
C ASP A 96 7.18 -16.84 26.84
N GLU A 97 8.49 -16.77 27.06
CA GLU A 97 9.32 -17.92 27.47
C GLU A 97 9.21 -18.23 28.98
N ASP A 98 8.97 -17.22 29.81
CA ASP A 98 8.87 -17.38 31.27
C ASP A 98 7.44 -17.61 31.78
N GLN A 99 6.41 -17.42 30.95
CA GLN A 99 5.00 -17.59 31.35
C GLN A 99 4.69 -18.99 31.91
N PRO A 100 5.19 -20.10 31.34
CA PRO A 100 5.04 -21.42 31.95
C PRO A 100 5.68 -21.51 33.35
N SER A 101 6.79 -20.80 33.57
CA SER A 101 7.50 -20.74 34.86
C SER A 101 6.70 -19.93 35.89
N TRP A 102 6.16 -18.78 35.49
CA TRP A 102 5.33 -17.90 36.32
C TRP A 102 4.02 -18.56 36.76
N ALA A 103 3.29 -19.16 35.82
CA ALA A 103 2.06 -19.89 36.10
C ALA A 103 2.32 -21.06 37.07
N LYS A 104 3.43 -21.80 36.86
CA LYS A 104 3.85 -22.88 37.76
C LYS A 104 4.21 -22.39 39.16
N LYS A 105 4.87 -21.24 39.28
CA LYS A 105 5.30 -20.65 40.55
C LYS A 105 4.23 -19.78 41.23
N LYS A 106 3.13 -19.48 40.55
CA LYS A 106 2.12 -18.48 40.95
C LYS A 106 2.73 -17.10 41.24
N GLN A 107 3.76 -16.73 40.47
CA GLN A 107 4.48 -15.45 40.57
C GLN A 107 4.25 -14.68 39.28
N TYR A 108 3.60 -13.52 39.35
CA TYR A 108 3.31 -12.66 38.20
C TYR A 108 4.09 -11.35 38.35
N PRO A 109 4.39 -10.63 37.26
CA PRO A 109 5.03 -9.32 37.35
C PRO A 109 4.13 -8.33 38.11
N ASP A 110 4.44 -8.10 39.38
CA ASP A 110 3.76 -7.16 40.27
C ASP A 110 4.46 -5.78 40.21
N ALA A 111 4.44 -5.14 39.03
CA ALA A 111 4.94 -3.78 38.87
C ALA A 111 3.80 -2.77 38.83
N TRP A 112 3.96 -1.67 39.54
CA TRP A 112 2.95 -0.63 39.63
C TRP A 112 3.58 0.76 39.68
N ILE A 113 2.81 1.71 39.17
CA ILE A 113 3.14 3.13 39.25
C ILE A 113 2.15 3.79 40.19
N GLN A 114 2.65 4.60 41.10
CA GLN A 114 1.86 5.30 42.11
C GLN A 114 2.10 6.80 42.05
N THR A 115 1.02 7.57 42.18
CA THR A 115 1.07 9.02 42.30
C THR A 115 1.70 9.47 43.62
N ARG A 116 2.16 10.73 43.69
CA ARG A 116 2.27 11.42 44.99
C ARG A 116 0.89 11.55 45.66
N SER A 117 0.83 11.91 46.94
CA SER A 117 -0.45 12.17 47.60
C SER A 117 -1.17 13.35 46.94
N ILE A 118 -2.44 13.13 46.59
CA ILE A 118 -3.36 14.13 46.07
C ILE A 118 -4.29 14.53 47.23
N ASN A 119 -4.55 15.82 47.39
CA ASN A 119 -5.43 16.32 48.44
C ASN A 119 -6.87 16.36 47.92
N CYS A 120 -7.75 15.56 48.53
CA CYS A 120 -9.18 15.48 48.22
C CYS A 120 -10.06 15.95 49.39
N SER A 121 -9.48 16.62 50.40
CA SER A 121 -10.18 16.97 51.66
C SER A 121 -11.36 17.93 51.48
N SER A 122 -11.35 18.75 50.44
CA SER A 122 -12.42 19.70 50.11
C SER A 122 -13.54 19.11 49.24
N HIS A 123 -13.45 17.83 48.87
CA HIS A 123 -14.32 17.22 47.88
C HIS A 123 -15.08 16.03 48.47
N SER A 124 -16.40 16.16 48.55
CA SER A 124 -17.31 15.14 49.07
C SER A 124 -17.54 13.97 48.11
N SER A 125 -17.06 14.11 46.87
CA SER A 125 -17.00 13.06 45.85
C SER A 125 -15.71 13.17 45.06
N VAL A 126 -15.18 12.02 44.64
CA VAL A 126 -13.94 11.93 43.87
C VAL A 126 -14.11 10.86 42.79
N ILE A 127 -14.09 11.32 41.56
CA ILE A 127 -14.16 10.50 40.35
C ILE A 127 -12.80 10.53 39.67
N LEU A 128 -12.22 9.35 39.44
CA LEU A 128 -11.01 9.19 38.66
C LEU A 128 -11.35 8.99 37.19
N ARG A 129 -10.71 9.76 36.32
CA ARG A 129 -10.79 9.65 34.86
C ARG A 129 -9.42 9.48 34.24
N PHE A 130 -9.33 8.71 33.18
CA PHE A 130 -8.11 8.53 32.39
C PHE A 130 -8.43 7.93 31.02
N GLN A 131 -7.54 8.11 30.05
CA GLN A 131 -7.54 7.36 28.80
C GLN A 131 -6.65 6.14 28.94
N GLN A 132 -7.05 5.02 28.35
CA GLN A 132 -6.20 3.84 28.25
C GLN A 132 -6.25 3.16 26.89
N THR A 133 -5.13 2.57 26.51
CA THR A 133 -5.05 1.57 25.43
C THR A 133 -4.33 0.34 25.99
N PHE A 134 -4.94 -0.84 25.86
CA PHE A 134 -4.43 -2.08 26.42
C PHE A 134 -4.59 -3.21 25.42
N ARG A 135 -3.57 -4.06 25.29
CA ARG A 135 -3.65 -5.26 24.47
C ARG A 135 -3.18 -6.47 25.27
N TYR A 136 -4.03 -7.49 25.30
CA TYR A 136 -3.80 -8.68 26.12
C TYR A 136 -4.24 -9.96 25.42
N ASN A 137 -3.75 -11.08 25.97
CA ASN A 137 -4.20 -12.42 25.66
C ASN A 137 -4.65 -13.12 26.94
N ASP A 138 -5.78 -13.82 26.88
CA ASP A 138 -6.37 -14.53 28.01
C ASP A 138 -6.24 -16.06 27.94
N PHE A 139 -5.54 -16.62 26.94
CA PHE A 139 -5.37 -18.08 26.77
C PHE A 139 -4.93 -18.82 28.05
N ASN A 140 -4.18 -18.16 28.94
CA ASN A 140 -3.73 -18.71 30.21
C ASN A 140 -3.92 -17.72 31.38
N ALA A 141 -4.98 -16.91 31.35
CA ALA A 141 -5.25 -15.94 32.42
C ALA A 141 -5.41 -16.64 33.79
N ALA A 142 -4.74 -16.12 34.81
CA ALA A 142 -4.89 -16.61 36.18
C ALA A 142 -6.27 -16.25 36.76
N ALA A 143 -6.74 -17.01 37.75
CA ALA A 143 -7.93 -16.62 38.49
C ALA A 143 -7.74 -15.24 39.15
N GLY A 144 -8.67 -14.32 38.91
CA GLY A 144 -8.55 -12.92 39.37
C GLY A 144 -7.61 -12.07 38.51
N ALA A 145 -7.42 -12.43 37.23
CA ALA A 145 -6.70 -11.59 36.29
C ALA A 145 -7.50 -10.33 35.95
N GLY A 146 -6.87 -9.16 36.06
CA GLY A 146 -7.52 -7.86 35.91
C GLY A 146 -6.53 -6.75 35.58
N LEU A 147 -7.07 -5.64 35.08
CA LEU A 147 -6.41 -4.34 35.14
C LEU A 147 -6.96 -3.62 36.36
N TYR A 148 -6.10 -3.06 37.18
CA TYR A 148 -6.51 -2.51 38.45
C TYR A 148 -5.99 -1.09 38.64
N VAL A 149 -6.88 -0.26 39.17
CA VAL A 149 -6.51 0.98 39.83
C VAL A 149 -6.65 0.78 41.33
N GLY A 150 -5.57 0.94 42.07
CA GLY A 150 -5.60 0.96 43.53
C GLY A 150 -5.74 2.37 44.07
N VAL A 151 -6.55 2.57 45.11
CA VAL A 151 -6.69 3.82 45.85
C VAL A 151 -6.39 3.61 47.32
N SER A 152 -5.59 4.50 47.92
CA SER A 152 -5.16 4.42 49.32
C SER A 152 -5.07 5.81 49.95
N THR A 153 -5.25 5.90 51.28
CA THR A 153 -5.05 7.14 52.04
C THR A 153 -3.72 7.19 52.80
N ASP A 154 -3.04 6.06 52.92
CA ASP A 154 -1.79 5.90 53.68
C ASP A 154 -0.65 5.27 52.85
N SER A 155 -0.90 4.92 51.58
CA SER A 155 0.01 4.22 50.67
C SER A 155 0.35 2.78 51.10
N LEU A 156 -0.32 2.23 52.12
CA LEU A 156 -0.10 0.88 52.66
C LEU A 156 -1.31 -0.02 52.42
N HIS A 157 -2.51 0.47 52.67
CA HIS A 157 -3.76 -0.26 52.51
C HIS A 157 -4.51 0.22 51.26
N TRP A 158 -4.84 -0.70 50.36
CA TRP A 158 -5.35 -0.39 49.03
C TRP A 158 -6.75 -0.96 48.82
N THR A 159 -7.60 -0.16 48.19
CA THR A 159 -8.86 -0.62 47.59
C THR A 159 -8.67 -0.65 46.08
N ASP A 160 -8.82 -1.82 45.48
CA ASP A 160 -8.59 -2.01 44.06
C ASP A 160 -9.90 -1.98 43.26
N PHE A 161 -9.88 -1.26 42.14
CA PHE A 161 -10.99 -1.13 41.19
C PHE A 161 -10.57 -1.80 39.89
N ASP A 162 -11.36 -2.76 39.42
CA ASP A 162 -11.12 -3.42 38.12
C ASP A 162 -11.55 -2.50 36.97
N VAL A 163 -10.57 -2.12 36.15
CA VAL A 163 -10.74 -1.20 35.00
C VAL A 163 -10.59 -1.92 33.66
N LYS A 164 -10.74 -3.25 33.66
CA LYS A 164 -10.81 -4.05 32.44
C LYS A 164 -12.16 -3.90 31.73
N ASN A 165 -13.25 -3.64 32.47
CA ASN A 165 -14.61 -3.64 31.94
C ASN A 165 -14.70 -2.72 30.69
N ASN A 166 -15.29 -3.25 29.61
CA ASN A 166 -15.41 -2.65 28.27
C ASN A 166 -14.15 -2.71 27.37
N LEU A 167 -13.09 -3.43 27.74
CA LEU A 167 -11.98 -3.74 26.83
C LEU A 167 -12.26 -5.03 26.03
N PRO A 168 -12.35 -4.99 24.69
CA PRO A 168 -12.44 -6.20 23.89
C PRO A 168 -11.13 -7.00 23.93
N ALA A 169 -11.23 -8.32 23.92
CA ALA A 169 -10.05 -9.20 23.85
C ALA A 169 -9.40 -9.12 22.45
N ALA A 170 -8.06 -8.97 22.42
CA ALA A 170 -7.17 -9.23 21.29
C ALA A 170 -7.49 -8.60 19.89
N ALA A 171 -8.42 -7.65 19.76
CA ALA A 171 -8.72 -6.95 18.50
C ALA A 171 -8.05 -5.56 18.45
N ASP A 172 -7.58 -5.16 17.27
CA ASP A 172 -6.83 -3.92 16.99
C ASP A 172 -7.52 -2.65 17.54
N MET A 173 -7.09 -2.17 18.71
CA MET A 173 -7.69 -0.99 19.33
C MET A 173 -7.08 0.31 18.79
N PHE A 174 -7.46 0.77 17.59
CA PHE A 174 -6.96 2.03 17.00
C PHE A 174 -7.35 3.31 17.76
N ASN A 175 -8.26 3.23 18.74
CA ASN A 175 -8.77 4.38 19.49
C ASN A 175 -8.55 4.21 21.00
N PRO A 176 -8.02 5.23 21.71
CA PRO A 176 -7.97 5.25 23.17
C PRO A 176 -9.37 5.13 23.78
N ILE A 177 -9.47 4.46 24.93
CA ILE A 177 -10.73 4.24 25.66
C ILE A 177 -10.74 5.12 26.91
N ASN A 178 -11.77 5.95 27.05
CA ASN A 178 -12.02 6.72 28.27
C ASN A 178 -12.49 5.79 29.41
N GLN A 179 -11.93 5.97 30.58
CA GLN A 179 -12.30 5.28 31.82
C GLN A 179 -12.77 6.29 32.86
N GLU A 180 -13.79 5.89 33.62
CA GLU A 180 -14.30 6.65 34.75
C GLU A 180 -14.59 5.72 35.93
N VAL A 181 -14.00 6.01 37.09
CA VAL A 181 -14.09 5.19 38.30
C VAL A 181 -14.47 6.06 39.48
N ASN A 182 -15.60 5.75 40.14
CA ASN A 182 -15.99 6.44 41.38
C ASN A 182 -15.15 5.91 42.55
N ILE A 183 -14.19 6.72 42.99
CA ILE A 183 -13.27 6.38 44.08
C ILE A 183 -13.65 7.07 45.40
N SER A 184 -14.80 7.73 45.45
CA SER A 184 -15.27 8.55 46.59
C SER A 184 -15.27 7.79 47.91
N LYS A 185 -15.60 6.49 47.90
CA LYS A 185 -15.62 5.64 49.11
C LYS A 185 -14.29 5.69 49.88
N VAL A 186 -13.17 5.86 49.17
CA VAL A 186 -11.83 5.89 49.75
C VAL A 186 -11.28 7.31 49.75
N ALA A 187 -11.49 8.07 48.69
CA ALA A 187 -10.81 9.34 48.45
C ALA A 187 -11.56 10.58 48.95
N ALA A 188 -12.88 10.52 49.11
CA ALA A 188 -13.67 11.70 49.47
C ALA A 188 -13.30 12.22 50.87
N ASN A 189 -13.17 13.53 50.98
CA ASN A 189 -12.81 14.25 52.20
C ASN A 189 -11.44 13.82 52.81
N GLN A 190 -10.55 13.20 52.02
CA GLN A 190 -9.24 12.76 52.50
C GLN A 190 -8.14 13.75 52.12
N ALA A 191 -7.32 14.14 53.11
CA ALA A 191 -6.19 15.05 52.88
C ALA A 191 -5.04 14.40 52.08
N LYS A 192 -4.98 13.06 52.06
CA LYS A 192 -3.99 12.28 51.31
C LYS A 192 -4.68 11.15 50.58
N VAL A 193 -4.56 11.14 49.26
CA VAL A 193 -5.05 10.08 48.38
C VAL A 193 -3.93 9.68 47.42
N PHE A 194 -3.63 8.40 47.35
CA PHE A 194 -2.66 7.82 46.43
C PHE A 194 -3.41 6.96 45.42
N ILE A 195 -3.02 7.06 44.16
CA ILE A 195 -3.56 6.26 43.07
C ILE A 195 -2.42 5.41 42.52
N ARG A 196 -2.67 4.13 42.27
CA ARG A 196 -1.72 3.26 41.57
C ARG A 196 -2.36 2.55 40.39
N PHE A 197 -1.61 2.35 39.32
CA PHE A 197 -2.02 1.55 38.16
C PHE A 197 -1.17 0.29 38.10
N TYR A 198 -1.83 -0.85 37.94
CA TYR A 198 -1.17 -2.15 37.86
C TYR A 198 -2.09 -3.20 37.24
N TRP A 199 -1.54 -4.30 36.76
CA TRP A 199 -2.34 -5.45 36.34
C TRP A 199 -1.92 -6.69 37.10
N LYS A 200 -2.75 -7.71 37.01
CA LYS A 200 -2.46 -9.02 37.59
C LYS A 200 -3.01 -10.11 36.70
N GLY A 201 -2.29 -11.24 36.64
CA GLY A 201 -2.81 -12.50 36.10
C GLY A 201 -3.04 -12.57 34.59
N TYR A 202 -2.77 -11.50 33.83
CA TYR A 202 -2.78 -11.51 32.37
C TYR A 202 -1.38 -11.59 31.78
N TYR A 203 -1.33 -12.16 30.58
CA TYR A 203 -0.31 -11.85 29.60
C TYR A 203 -0.71 -10.56 28.88
N SER A 204 0.16 -9.55 28.95
CA SER A 204 -0.05 -8.23 28.35
C SER A 204 1.07 -7.93 27.37
N TRP A 205 0.71 -7.43 26.20
CA TRP A 205 1.69 -6.90 25.25
C TRP A 205 2.04 -5.45 25.57
N TYR A 206 1.08 -4.64 26.04
CA TYR A 206 1.29 -3.28 26.52
C TYR A 206 0.06 -2.76 27.26
N TRP A 207 0.29 -1.81 28.19
CA TRP A 207 -0.75 -0.93 28.74
C TRP A 207 -0.24 0.51 28.68
N MET A 208 -1.02 1.38 28.04
CA MET A 208 -0.77 2.81 27.92
C MET A 208 -1.89 3.57 28.61
N ILE A 209 -1.55 4.60 29.37
CA ILE A 209 -2.46 5.44 30.15
C ILE A 209 -2.09 6.90 29.90
N ASP A 210 -3.09 7.75 29.67
CA ASP A 210 -2.90 9.19 29.52
C ASP A 210 -4.09 9.98 30.10
N ASP A 211 -3.99 11.31 30.13
CA ASP A 211 -5.06 12.25 30.50
C ASP A 211 -5.73 11.92 31.86
N ILE A 212 -4.91 11.65 32.88
CA ILE A 212 -5.39 11.28 34.23
C ILE A 212 -5.95 12.51 34.93
N SER A 213 -7.14 12.41 35.50
CA SER A 213 -7.73 13.49 36.29
C SER A 213 -8.61 13.00 37.44
N LEU A 214 -8.70 13.83 38.48
CA LEU A 214 -9.70 13.73 39.53
C LEU A 214 -10.70 14.87 39.41
N ALA A 215 -11.98 14.51 39.48
CA ALA A 215 -13.09 15.45 39.43
C ALA A 215 -14.10 15.17 40.53
N GLU A 216 -14.87 16.18 40.92
CA GLU A 216 -16.07 15.95 41.73
C GLU A 216 -17.15 15.28 40.88
N GLY A 217 -17.85 14.33 41.48
CA GLY A 217 -19.01 13.70 40.88
C GLY A 217 -20.11 14.72 40.58
N TYR A 218 -20.82 14.48 39.50
CA TYR A 218 -22.07 15.18 39.23
C TYR A 218 -23.13 14.68 40.20
N LYS A 219 -23.89 15.59 40.82
CA LYS A 219 -24.94 15.20 41.76
C LYS A 219 -26.00 14.38 41.04
N LYS A 220 -26.52 14.92 39.93
CA LYS A 220 -27.44 14.25 39.01
C LYS A 220 -26.84 14.32 37.62
N ASP A 221 -26.74 13.17 36.96
CA ASP A 221 -26.22 13.04 35.60
C ASP A 221 -26.72 11.72 35.00
N ILE A 222 -27.36 11.77 33.83
CA ILE A 222 -27.84 10.60 33.10
C ILE A 222 -27.20 10.51 31.71
N ALA A 223 -26.19 9.65 31.59
CA ALA A 223 -25.49 9.44 30.33
C ALA A 223 -26.29 8.56 29.36
N ILE A 224 -26.32 8.95 28.09
CA ILE A 224 -26.65 8.03 27.00
C ILE A 224 -25.42 7.17 26.70
N THR A 225 -25.51 5.84 26.85
CA THR A 225 -24.35 4.95 26.65
C THR A 225 -24.30 4.32 25.26
N ASN A 226 -25.40 3.73 24.78
CA ASN A 226 -25.43 3.12 23.45
C ASN A 226 -26.85 2.89 22.91
N LEU A 227 -26.96 2.74 21.59
CA LEU A 227 -28.16 2.20 20.95
C LEU A 227 -28.15 0.66 21.07
N THR A 228 -29.20 0.09 21.65
CA THR A 228 -29.29 -1.37 21.92
C THR A 228 -30.15 -2.12 20.90
N SER A 229 -31.05 -1.42 20.20
CA SER A 229 -31.81 -1.93 19.06
C SER A 229 -31.14 -1.58 17.73
N ASN A 230 -31.47 -2.26 16.65
CA ASN A 230 -31.12 -1.84 15.30
C ASN A 230 -29.60 -1.57 15.07
N SER A 231 -28.76 -2.61 15.22
CA SER A 231 -27.30 -2.54 14.99
C SER A 231 -26.92 -2.22 13.54
N GLU A 232 -25.71 -1.70 13.30
CA GLU A 232 -25.34 -1.15 11.99
C GLU A 232 -25.40 -2.12 10.79
N ASN A 233 -25.36 -3.45 11.00
CA ASN A 233 -25.14 -4.43 9.91
C ASN A 233 -26.27 -5.44 9.67
N ASP A 234 -27.19 -5.64 10.63
CA ASP A 234 -28.14 -6.77 10.59
C ASP A 234 -29.62 -6.34 10.48
N ASN A 235 -29.90 -5.04 10.46
CA ASN A 235 -31.27 -4.54 10.62
C ASN A 235 -32.18 -4.82 9.43
N THR A 236 -33.31 -5.45 9.71
CA THR A 236 -34.41 -5.49 8.76
C THR A 236 -35.45 -4.48 9.24
N PHE A 237 -35.49 -3.30 8.60
CA PHE A 237 -36.44 -2.26 8.97
C PHE A 237 -37.88 -2.68 8.71
N THR A 238 -38.81 -2.19 9.52
CA THR A 238 -40.25 -2.50 9.48
C THR A 238 -41.11 -1.24 9.71
N HIS A 239 -42.42 -1.36 9.50
CA HIS A 239 -43.38 -0.27 9.79
C HIS A 239 -43.57 0.01 11.30
N HIS A 240 -43.06 -0.87 12.18
CA HIS A 240 -43.29 -0.81 13.62
C HIS A 240 -42.00 -1.07 14.41
N ASP A 241 -40.87 -0.52 13.96
CA ASP A 241 -39.61 -0.67 14.67
C ASP A 241 -39.62 0.08 15.99
N VAL A 242 -39.10 -0.57 17.03
CA VAL A 242 -38.98 -0.01 18.37
C VAL A 242 -37.50 0.29 18.63
N LEU A 243 -37.15 1.57 18.60
CA LEU A 243 -35.81 2.03 19.00
C LEU A 243 -35.64 1.87 20.51
N ALA A 244 -34.49 1.33 20.93
CA ALA A 244 -34.15 1.10 22.33
C ALA A 244 -32.74 1.62 22.62
N LEU A 245 -32.63 2.45 23.64
CA LEU A 245 -31.39 3.12 24.08
C LEU A 245 -31.03 2.64 25.47
N SER A 246 -29.75 2.58 25.79
CA SER A 246 -29.27 2.37 27.15
C SER A 246 -28.90 3.72 27.79
N LEU A 247 -29.40 3.95 29.00
CA LEU A 247 -29.10 5.12 29.83
C LEU A 247 -28.45 4.69 31.12
N LYS A 248 -27.43 5.40 31.58
CA LYS A 248 -26.74 5.12 32.83
C LYS A 248 -26.73 6.34 33.74
N ASN A 249 -27.12 6.17 34.99
CA ASN A 249 -26.94 7.22 35.99
C ASN A 249 -25.44 7.31 36.32
N THR A 250 -24.76 8.32 35.79
CA THR A 250 -23.34 8.62 36.04
C THR A 250 -23.16 9.61 37.20
N GLY A 251 -24.26 10.13 37.74
CA GLY A 251 -24.27 10.94 38.95
C GLY A 251 -24.07 10.12 40.23
N ILE A 252 -23.89 10.84 41.35
CA ILE A 252 -23.71 10.27 42.69
C ILE A 252 -25.01 10.18 43.50
N GLU A 253 -26.09 10.82 43.06
CA GLU A 253 -27.41 10.74 43.68
C GLU A 253 -28.35 9.81 42.89
N THR A 254 -29.30 9.18 43.58
CA THR A 254 -30.38 8.42 42.93
C THR A 254 -31.32 9.38 42.18
N ILE A 255 -31.61 9.09 40.91
CA ILE A 255 -32.56 9.84 40.11
C ILE A 255 -33.96 9.27 40.36
N SER A 256 -34.82 10.06 41.02
CA SER A 256 -36.22 9.73 41.30
C SER A 256 -37.22 10.67 40.63
N GLN A 257 -36.73 11.58 39.78
CA GLN A 257 -37.55 12.50 39.01
C GLN A 257 -37.83 11.91 37.62
N ASP A 258 -39.09 11.95 37.18
CA ASP A 258 -39.42 11.60 35.79
C ASP A 258 -38.78 12.58 34.81
N PHE A 259 -38.22 12.05 33.73
CA PHE A 259 -37.55 12.85 32.70
C PHE A 259 -37.86 12.32 31.30
N LYS A 260 -37.63 13.16 30.28
CA LYS A 260 -37.93 12.82 28.89
C LYS A 260 -36.66 12.41 28.15
N VAL A 261 -36.83 11.43 27.27
CA VAL A 261 -35.83 11.05 26.28
C VAL A 261 -36.47 11.20 24.92
N THR A 262 -35.73 11.82 24.00
CA THR A 262 -36.16 12.09 22.64
C THR A 262 -35.23 11.42 21.65
N CYS A 263 -35.77 11.06 20.49
CA CYS A 263 -35.01 10.58 19.35
C CYS A 263 -35.49 11.34 18.11
N LEU A 264 -34.62 12.15 17.52
CA LEU A 264 -34.85 12.82 16.25
C LEU A 264 -34.34 11.93 15.11
N ILE A 265 -35.25 11.50 14.26
CA ILE A 265 -35.00 10.65 13.10
C ILE A 265 -34.93 11.54 11.86
N ASP A 266 -33.80 11.50 11.15
CA ASP A 266 -33.51 12.21 9.90
C ASP A 266 -33.79 13.72 9.94
N ASN A 267 -33.68 14.35 11.10
CA ASN A 267 -34.07 15.75 11.33
C ASN A 267 -35.54 16.06 10.95
N LYS A 268 -36.43 15.06 10.98
CA LYS A 268 -37.82 15.18 10.52
C LYS A 268 -38.85 14.70 11.54
N GLN A 269 -38.61 13.56 12.18
CA GLN A 269 -39.55 12.95 13.12
C GLN A 269 -38.93 12.87 14.51
N THR A 270 -39.59 13.41 15.52
CA THR A 270 -39.16 13.27 16.91
C THR A 270 -40.03 12.24 17.63
N LEU A 271 -39.42 11.16 18.09
CA LEU A 271 -40.02 10.26 19.06
C LEU A 271 -39.73 10.77 20.47
N THR A 272 -40.65 10.56 21.39
CA THR A 272 -40.47 10.93 22.80
C THR A 272 -40.99 9.80 23.68
N THR A 273 -40.23 9.47 24.71
CA THR A 273 -40.65 8.55 25.77
C THR A 273 -40.31 9.19 27.12
N THR A 274 -41.07 8.83 28.15
CA THR A 274 -40.87 9.34 29.51
C THR A 274 -40.32 8.21 30.37
N VAL A 275 -39.18 8.46 31.02
CA VAL A 275 -38.63 7.54 32.01
C VAL A 275 -39.29 7.86 33.34
N VAL A 276 -40.08 6.92 33.87
CA VAL A 276 -40.86 7.09 35.11
C VAL A 276 -40.00 6.75 36.32
N ALA A 277 -38.94 7.52 36.54
CA ALA A 277 -37.99 7.30 37.63
C ALA A 277 -38.62 7.54 39.02
N SER A 278 -39.74 8.25 39.09
CA SER A 278 -40.53 8.40 40.32
C SER A 278 -41.10 7.07 40.85
N ALA A 279 -41.42 6.15 39.94
CA ALA A 279 -41.88 4.79 40.29
C ALA A 279 -40.72 3.79 40.38
N HIS A 280 -39.67 3.99 39.58
CA HIS A 280 -38.49 3.12 39.52
C HIS A 280 -37.20 3.98 39.59
N PRO A 281 -36.76 4.37 40.79
CA PRO A 281 -35.59 5.23 40.94
C PRO A 281 -34.33 4.58 40.37
N ILE A 282 -33.51 5.37 39.66
CA ILE A 282 -32.28 4.89 39.01
C ILE A 282 -31.10 5.21 39.92
N ASN A 283 -30.48 4.18 40.50
CA ASN A 283 -29.38 4.35 41.45
C ASN A 283 -28.07 4.75 40.74
N PRO A 284 -27.12 5.38 41.45
CA PRO A 284 -25.79 5.66 40.90
C PRO A 284 -25.14 4.41 40.29
N GLY A 285 -24.71 4.52 39.04
CA GLY A 285 -24.10 3.43 38.26
C GLY A 285 -25.09 2.44 37.64
N GLU A 286 -26.39 2.52 37.97
CA GLU A 286 -27.44 1.69 37.36
C GLU A 286 -27.66 2.08 35.89
N GLU A 287 -27.81 1.06 35.05
CA GLU A 287 -28.06 1.20 33.62
C GLU A 287 -29.43 0.63 33.28
N ILE A 288 -30.24 1.40 32.56
CA ILE A 288 -31.61 1.06 32.18
C ILE A 288 -31.80 1.10 30.67
N SER A 289 -32.71 0.28 30.16
CA SER A 289 -33.10 0.30 28.74
C SER A 289 -34.38 1.11 28.54
N VAL A 290 -34.31 2.10 27.67
CA VAL A 290 -35.41 3.01 27.32
C VAL A 290 -35.90 2.70 25.91
N LYS A 291 -37.16 2.29 25.80
CA LYS A 291 -37.82 2.00 24.52
C LYS A 291 -38.68 3.19 24.08
N PHE A 292 -38.59 3.51 22.80
CA PHE A 292 -39.40 4.54 22.14
C PHE A 292 -40.70 3.95 21.58
N PRO A 293 -41.71 4.78 21.27
CA PRO A 293 -42.84 4.34 20.46
C PRO A 293 -42.39 3.78 19.11
N ALA A 294 -43.19 2.87 18.54
CA ALA A 294 -42.90 2.28 17.24
C ALA A 294 -42.84 3.35 16.13
N ALA A 295 -41.86 3.22 15.23
CA ALA A 295 -41.68 4.10 14.08
C ALA A 295 -41.50 3.30 12.79
N ASP A 296 -41.88 3.92 11.66
CA ASP A 296 -41.70 3.33 10.34
C ASP A 296 -40.32 3.69 9.78
N LEU A 297 -39.42 2.70 9.77
CA LEU A 297 -38.06 2.83 9.23
C LEU A 297 -37.92 2.28 7.81
N LEU A 298 -39.02 1.92 7.13
CA LEU A 298 -38.97 1.50 5.71
C LEU A 298 -38.85 2.68 4.75
N THR A 299 -38.96 3.91 5.26
CA THR A 299 -38.96 5.11 4.43
C THR A 299 -37.61 5.37 3.76
N ARG A 300 -36.50 4.90 4.36
CA ARG A 300 -35.15 5.01 3.81
C ARG A 300 -34.30 3.80 4.21
N PRO A 301 -33.25 3.47 3.44
CA PRO A 301 -32.30 2.41 3.79
C PRO A 301 -31.26 2.81 4.84
N LEU A 302 -31.24 4.09 5.24
CA LEU A 302 -30.32 4.68 6.21
C LEU A 302 -31.11 5.74 6.98
N HIS A 303 -30.97 5.72 8.30
CA HIS A 303 -31.51 6.74 9.17
C HIS A 303 -30.41 7.33 10.06
N SER A 304 -30.39 8.66 10.16
CA SER A 304 -29.64 9.40 11.16
C SER A 304 -30.51 9.62 12.37
N LEU A 305 -30.08 9.10 13.52
CA LEU A 305 -30.78 9.20 14.80
C LEU A 305 -30.00 10.14 15.71
N VAL A 306 -30.67 11.11 16.31
CA VAL A 306 -30.11 11.95 17.37
C VAL A 306 -30.94 11.74 18.62
N PHE A 307 -30.40 10.98 19.56
CA PHE A 307 -30.98 10.81 20.87
C PHE A 307 -30.60 11.98 21.76
N ALA A 308 -31.53 12.43 22.58
CA ALA A 308 -31.29 13.44 23.59
C ALA A 308 -32.08 13.12 24.85
N VAL A 309 -31.43 13.19 26.01
CA VAL A 309 -32.09 13.15 27.31
C VAL A 309 -32.21 14.56 27.87
N LYS A 310 -33.28 14.82 28.63
CA LYS A 310 -33.45 16.08 29.35
C LYS A 310 -33.88 15.78 30.78
N LEU A 311 -32.90 15.75 31.67
CA LEU A 311 -33.09 15.65 33.12
C LEU A 311 -32.90 17.05 33.74
N ASP A 312 -33.85 17.50 34.56
CA ASP A 312 -33.71 18.81 35.20
C ASP A 312 -32.63 18.75 36.30
N GLY A 313 -31.69 19.70 36.24
CA GLY A 313 -30.54 19.72 37.14
C GLY A 313 -29.47 18.69 36.79
N ASP A 314 -29.49 18.12 35.59
CA ASP A 314 -28.33 17.43 35.03
C ASP A 314 -27.13 18.40 34.98
N GLU A 315 -25.99 17.96 35.50
CA GLU A 315 -24.79 18.76 35.60
C GLU A 315 -23.76 18.47 34.47
N ASN A 316 -24.05 17.53 33.57
CA ASN A 316 -23.12 17.09 32.52
C ASN A 316 -23.74 16.99 31.11
N PRO A 317 -24.10 18.10 30.46
CA PRO A 317 -24.82 18.06 29.18
C PRO A 317 -24.06 17.42 28.00
N ASP A 318 -22.77 17.12 28.14
CA ASP A 318 -21.94 16.55 27.07
C ASP A 318 -22.23 15.07 26.79
N ASN A 319 -22.85 14.34 27.72
CA ASN A 319 -23.24 12.93 27.57
C ASN A 319 -24.77 12.75 27.36
N ASP A 320 -25.50 13.86 27.25
CA ASP A 320 -26.96 13.87 27.08
C ASP A 320 -27.39 13.53 25.64
N HIS A 321 -26.44 13.40 24.73
CA HIS A 321 -26.68 13.24 23.30
C HIS A 321 -25.97 12.00 22.73
N LEU A 322 -26.66 11.26 21.87
CA LEU A 322 -26.05 10.21 21.05
C LEU A 322 -26.51 10.38 19.60
N GLU A 323 -25.57 10.61 18.70
CA GLU A 323 -25.81 10.54 17.26
C GLU A 323 -25.45 9.15 16.75
N GLN A 324 -26.39 8.46 16.11
CA GLN A 324 -26.20 7.12 15.57
C GLN A 324 -26.73 7.05 14.14
N LYS A 325 -26.01 6.36 13.26
CA LYS A 325 -26.53 5.94 11.96
C LYS A 325 -26.95 4.47 12.04
N ILE A 326 -28.15 4.17 11.55
CA ILE A 326 -28.61 2.80 11.37
C ILE A 326 -28.83 2.53 9.90
N TYR A 327 -28.40 1.36 9.45
CA TYR A 327 -28.51 0.96 8.05
C TYR A 327 -29.42 -0.24 7.93
N ALA A 328 -30.20 -0.28 6.85
CA ALA A 328 -30.87 -1.50 6.44
C ALA A 328 -29.82 -2.54 6.08
N LYS A 329 -30.12 -3.81 6.38
CA LYS A 329 -29.30 -4.97 6.05
C LYS A 329 -29.07 -5.07 4.54
N GLU A 330 -30.13 -4.87 3.76
CA GLU A 330 -30.04 -4.76 2.31
C GLU A 330 -31.26 -4.00 1.77
N SER A 331 -31.02 -3.11 0.80
CA SER A 331 -32.05 -2.41 0.03
C SER A 331 -31.59 -2.26 -1.42
N TYR A 332 -32.53 -2.14 -2.35
CA TYR A 332 -32.24 -2.12 -3.79
C TYR A 332 -32.73 -0.83 -4.44
N VAL A 333 -32.02 -0.38 -5.46
CA VAL A 333 -32.48 0.75 -6.29
C VAL A 333 -33.78 0.36 -7.01
N GLY A 334 -34.78 1.24 -6.94
CA GLY A 334 -36.09 1.03 -7.54
C GLY A 334 -36.18 1.38 -9.04
N ASN A 335 -37.39 1.66 -9.50
CA ASN A 335 -37.67 2.09 -10.88
C ASN A 335 -37.19 3.52 -11.13
N VAL A 336 -36.76 3.81 -12.35
CA VAL A 336 -36.42 5.17 -12.78
C VAL A 336 -37.69 6.03 -12.80
N THR A 337 -37.68 7.12 -12.04
CA THR A 337 -38.75 8.12 -11.95
C THR A 337 -38.38 9.44 -12.63
N GLY A 338 -37.10 9.67 -12.93
CA GLY A 338 -36.63 10.86 -13.64
C GLY A 338 -35.36 10.59 -14.44
N PHE A 339 -35.21 11.27 -15.58
CA PHE A 339 -34.02 11.23 -16.44
C PHE A 339 -33.79 12.61 -17.05
N LYS A 340 -32.57 13.13 -16.94
CA LYS A 340 -32.13 14.37 -17.59
C LYS A 340 -30.77 14.12 -18.25
N ALA A 341 -30.67 14.47 -19.52
CA ALA A 341 -29.43 14.41 -20.28
C ALA A 341 -28.86 15.82 -20.46
N ASP A 342 -27.59 16.01 -20.14
CA ASP A 342 -26.82 17.23 -20.41
C ASP A 342 -25.44 16.87 -20.96
N LYS A 343 -25.32 16.87 -22.29
CA LYS A 343 -24.10 16.52 -23.03
C LYS A 343 -23.52 15.15 -22.62
N ASN A 344 -22.55 15.16 -21.70
CA ASN A 344 -21.82 13.98 -21.24
C ASN A 344 -22.23 13.53 -19.82
N GLU A 345 -23.14 14.24 -19.18
CA GLU A 345 -23.69 13.92 -17.86
C GLU A 345 -25.18 13.56 -17.98
N PHE A 346 -25.59 12.51 -17.28
CA PHE A 346 -26.96 12.00 -17.28
C PHE A 346 -27.42 11.79 -15.83
N ASP A 347 -28.37 12.60 -15.39
CA ASP A 347 -28.97 12.52 -14.07
C ASP A 347 -30.18 11.58 -14.11
N LEU A 348 -30.23 10.64 -13.19
CA LEU A 348 -31.34 9.72 -12.98
C LEU A 348 -31.87 9.84 -11.56
N SER A 349 -33.17 9.64 -11.40
CA SER A 349 -33.83 9.51 -10.09
C SER A 349 -34.59 8.19 -10.04
N ALA A 350 -34.55 7.51 -8.89
CA ALA A 350 -35.29 6.27 -8.64
C ALA A 350 -35.77 6.26 -7.19
N GLY A 351 -36.99 6.74 -6.95
CA GLY A 351 -37.46 7.05 -5.60
C GLY A 351 -36.65 8.18 -4.99
N ILE A 352 -36.08 7.96 -3.81
CA ILE A 352 -35.19 8.92 -3.13
C ILE A 352 -33.74 8.87 -3.65
N SER A 353 -33.35 7.80 -4.33
CA SER A 353 -31.98 7.64 -4.83
C SER A 353 -31.75 8.48 -6.08
N LYS A 354 -30.57 9.09 -6.17
CA LYS A 354 -30.11 9.80 -7.37
C LYS A 354 -28.88 9.09 -7.95
N THR A 355 -28.76 9.11 -9.27
CA THR A 355 -27.60 8.55 -9.97
C THR A 355 -27.11 9.50 -11.04
N LYS A 356 -25.80 9.68 -11.15
CA LYS A 356 -25.14 10.37 -12.24
C LYS A 356 -24.37 9.37 -13.07
N VAL A 357 -24.56 9.41 -14.38
CA VAL A 357 -23.65 8.79 -15.34
C VAL A 357 -22.86 9.90 -16.02
N ILE A 358 -21.53 9.89 -15.90
CA ILE A 358 -20.66 10.94 -16.44
C ILE A 358 -19.62 10.31 -17.36
N PHE A 359 -19.64 10.66 -18.64
CA PHE A 359 -18.58 10.29 -19.58
C PHE A 359 -17.46 11.31 -19.52
N TYR A 360 -16.22 10.84 -19.33
CA TYR A 360 -15.00 11.67 -19.35
C TYR A 360 -14.31 11.62 -20.71
N THR A 361 -14.39 10.47 -21.36
CA THR A 361 -13.99 10.20 -22.75
C THR A 361 -15.05 9.29 -23.38
N ASP A 362 -14.92 8.95 -24.66
CA ASP A 362 -15.88 8.05 -25.32
C ASP A 362 -15.86 6.63 -24.72
N ASP A 363 -14.81 6.27 -23.97
CA ASP A 363 -14.57 4.93 -23.41
C ASP A 363 -14.40 4.89 -21.88
N ILE A 364 -14.46 6.03 -21.18
CA ILE A 364 -14.36 6.12 -19.71
C ILE A 364 -15.57 6.85 -19.18
N PHE A 365 -16.34 6.17 -18.32
CA PHE A 365 -17.51 6.77 -17.68
C PHE A 365 -17.59 6.39 -16.20
N ARG A 366 -18.25 7.24 -15.41
CA ARG A 366 -18.49 7.07 -13.99
C ARG A 366 -19.96 6.82 -13.74
N ILE A 367 -20.29 5.85 -12.91
CA ILE A 367 -21.61 5.67 -12.31
C ILE A 367 -21.47 6.06 -10.85
N TRP A 368 -22.13 7.16 -10.48
CA TRP A 368 -22.15 7.69 -9.12
C TRP A 368 -23.58 7.68 -8.62
N LEU A 369 -23.91 6.78 -7.70
CA LEU A 369 -25.22 6.59 -7.11
C LEU A 369 -25.18 6.97 -5.64
N ALA A 370 -26.08 7.88 -5.27
CA ALA A 370 -26.37 8.28 -3.91
C ALA A 370 -27.72 7.66 -3.48
N PRO A 371 -27.73 6.65 -2.61
CA PRO A 371 -28.97 5.97 -2.20
C PRO A 371 -29.99 6.92 -1.56
N ASP A 372 -29.51 7.94 -0.86
CA ASP A 372 -30.29 8.92 -0.10
C ASP A 372 -30.56 10.22 -0.86
N GLY A 373 -30.01 10.35 -2.07
CA GLY A 373 -30.14 11.51 -2.95
C GLY A 373 -29.05 12.57 -2.77
N GLU A 374 -28.09 12.36 -1.86
CA GLU A 374 -27.00 13.29 -1.54
C GLU A 374 -25.64 12.73 -2.00
N PHE A 375 -25.01 13.42 -2.96
CA PHE A 375 -23.73 12.97 -3.52
C PHE A 375 -22.56 13.31 -2.59
N THR A 376 -21.81 12.29 -2.17
CA THR A 376 -20.61 12.44 -1.35
C THR A 376 -19.38 11.87 -2.05
N ASN A 377 -18.21 12.49 -1.82
CA ASN A 377 -16.92 12.04 -2.34
C ASN A 377 -15.86 12.02 -1.21
N PRO A 378 -15.95 11.07 -0.26
CA PRO A 378 -14.98 10.96 0.84
C PRO A 378 -13.56 10.66 0.38
N ALA A 379 -13.37 10.05 -0.80
CA ALA A 379 -12.06 9.84 -1.41
C ALA A 379 -11.45 11.14 -2.00
N GLY A 380 -12.26 12.21 -2.13
CA GLY A 380 -11.82 13.51 -2.63
C GLY A 380 -11.12 13.42 -3.98
N ASN A 381 -9.99 14.13 -4.09
CA ASN A 381 -9.06 14.06 -5.22
C ASN A 381 -7.77 13.31 -4.84
N ASP A 382 -7.80 12.49 -3.79
CA ASP A 382 -6.60 11.78 -3.33
C ASP A 382 -6.26 10.62 -4.27
N ILE A 383 -7.29 9.91 -4.75
CA ILE A 383 -7.15 8.82 -5.73
C ILE A 383 -7.42 9.33 -7.15
N VAL A 384 -8.59 9.91 -7.38
CA VAL A 384 -9.00 10.43 -8.69
C VAL A 384 -8.35 11.80 -8.90
N GLU A 385 -7.45 11.88 -9.87
CA GLU A 385 -6.88 13.16 -10.30
C GLU A 385 -7.99 14.05 -10.89
N ASN A 386 -7.79 15.37 -10.87
CA ASN A 386 -8.71 16.30 -11.53
C ASN A 386 -8.66 16.11 -13.06
N TYR A 387 -9.28 15.04 -13.54
CA TYR A 387 -9.23 14.62 -14.92
C TYR A 387 -10.28 15.36 -15.72
N ALA A 388 -9.80 16.26 -16.59
CA ALA A 388 -10.67 17.05 -17.44
C ALA A 388 -11.47 16.15 -18.39
N ILE A 389 -12.75 16.48 -18.57
CA ILE A 389 -13.61 15.88 -19.58
C ILE A 389 -13.03 16.21 -20.97
N LYS A 390 -12.70 15.19 -21.76
CA LYS A 390 -12.12 15.34 -23.10
C LYS A 390 -13.20 15.31 -24.19
N ASN A 391 -14.25 16.11 -23.98
CA ASN A 391 -15.36 16.36 -24.91
C ASN A 391 -15.95 15.10 -25.60
N PRO A 392 -16.38 14.08 -24.83
CA PRO A 392 -16.98 12.87 -25.41
C PRO A 392 -18.27 13.19 -26.16
N GLN A 393 -18.60 12.39 -27.17
CA GLN A 393 -19.79 12.59 -28.01
C GLN A 393 -20.82 11.52 -27.70
N VAL A 394 -21.65 11.78 -26.69
CA VAL A 394 -22.62 10.80 -26.19
C VAL A 394 -24.04 11.22 -26.57
N LYS A 395 -24.78 10.31 -27.22
CA LYS A 395 -26.19 10.49 -27.57
C LYS A 395 -27.05 9.65 -26.64
N ALA A 396 -28.03 10.27 -25.98
CA ALA A 396 -29.09 9.58 -25.26
C ALA A 396 -30.30 9.35 -26.18
N ILE A 397 -30.77 8.10 -26.26
CA ILE A 397 -31.95 7.71 -27.05
C ILE A 397 -32.86 6.88 -26.15
N ASP A 398 -34.14 7.26 -26.04
CA ASP A 398 -35.14 6.44 -25.36
C ASP A 398 -35.55 5.26 -26.27
N LYS A 399 -35.34 4.02 -25.78
CA LYS A 399 -35.69 2.77 -26.47
C LYS A 399 -36.92 2.09 -25.83
N GLY A 400 -37.71 2.82 -25.05
CA GLY A 400 -38.84 2.29 -24.29
C GLY A 400 -38.39 1.69 -22.97
N THR A 401 -37.84 0.47 -23.00
CA THR A 401 -37.46 -0.28 -21.78
C THR A 401 -36.16 0.19 -21.13
N TYR A 402 -35.32 0.91 -21.88
CA TYR A 402 -34.06 1.49 -21.41
C TYR A 402 -33.74 2.80 -22.15
N TYR A 403 -32.90 3.64 -21.54
CA TYR A 403 -32.19 4.70 -22.26
C TYR A 403 -30.88 4.16 -22.80
N GLN A 404 -30.61 4.39 -24.09
CA GLN A 404 -29.35 4.07 -24.75
C GLN A 404 -28.42 5.28 -24.69
N LEU A 405 -27.30 5.19 -24.00
CA LEU A 405 -26.24 6.20 -23.98
C LEU A 405 -25.11 5.72 -24.90
N LYS A 406 -25.05 6.25 -26.12
CA LYS A 406 -24.12 5.80 -27.17
C LYS A 406 -23.01 6.81 -27.39
N SER A 407 -21.76 6.40 -27.14
CA SER A 407 -20.54 7.14 -27.49
C SER A 407 -19.97 6.66 -28.84
N LYS A 408 -18.76 7.12 -29.19
CA LYS A 408 -18.02 6.58 -30.34
C LYS A 408 -17.45 5.18 -30.13
N GLU A 409 -17.29 4.74 -28.88
CA GLU A 409 -16.57 3.51 -28.54
C GLU A 409 -17.49 2.43 -27.95
N CYS A 410 -18.55 2.81 -27.23
CA CYS A 410 -19.41 1.84 -26.54
C CYS A 410 -20.85 2.36 -26.35
N VAL A 411 -21.71 1.46 -25.87
CA VAL A 411 -23.10 1.76 -25.53
C VAL A 411 -23.39 1.35 -24.10
N LEU A 412 -23.80 2.29 -23.25
CA LEU A 412 -24.35 2.00 -21.93
C LEU A 412 -25.88 2.03 -22.00
N ARG A 413 -26.51 0.89 -21.72
CA ARG A 413 -27.98 0.80 -21.55
C ARG A 413 -28.35 1.04 -20.10
N VAL A 414 -29.33 1.91 -19.87
CA VAL A 414 -29.89 2.23 -18.56
C VAL A 414 -31.34 1.77 -18.51
N TYR A 415 -31.60 0.58 -17.97
CA TYR A 415 -32.94 -0.01 -17.85
C TYR A 415 -33.79 0.75 -16.85
N LYS A 416 -35.10 0.86 -17.12
CA LYS A 416 -36.00 1.72 -16.32
C LYS A 416 -36.69 0.99 -15.16
N GLN A 417 -36.95 -0.32 -15.29
CA GLN A 417 -37.77 -1.08 -14.34
C GLN A 417 -37.17 -2.45 -14.02
N PRO A 418 -36.45 -2.61 -12.90
CA PRO A 418 -35.86 -1.55 -12.08
C PRO A 418 -34.64 -0.90 -12.76
N LEU A 419 -34.08 0.16 -12.15
CA LEU A 419 -32.83 0.78 -12.60
C LEU A 419 -31.69 -0.25 -12.59
N ARG A 420 -31.16 -0.54 -13.78
CA ARG A 420 -30.00 -1.41 -14.00
C ARG A 420 -29.16 -0.93 -15.17
N PHE A 421 -27.88 -1.26 -15.16
CA PHE A 421 -26.91 -0.90 -16.19
C PHE A 421 -26.44 -2.13 -16.97
N ALA A 422 -26.16 -1.94 -18.26
CA ALA A 422 -25.47 -2.93 -19.09
C ALA A 422 -24.61 -2.25 -20.14
N LEU A 423 -23.36 -2.68 -20.27
CA LEU A 423 -22.43 -2.18 -21.27
C LEU A 423 -22.42 -3.11 -22.48
N TYR A 424 -22.47 -2.50 -23.66
CA TYR A 424 -22.38 -3.16 -24.96
C TYR A 424 -21.25 -2.51 -25.77
N ASP A 425 -20.79 -3.24 -26.79
CA ASP A 425 -19.95 -2.67 -27.83
C ASP A 425 -20.66 -1.53 -28.60
N VAL A 426 -19.92 -0.77 -29.41
CA VAL A 426 -20.47 0.38 -30.16
C VAL A 426 -21.62 0.02 -31.10
N THR A 427 -21.68 -1.25 -31.55
CA THR A 427 -22.74 -1.76 -32.42
C THR A 427 -24.04 -2.03 -31.67
N ASP A 428 -24.00 -2.04 -30.34
CA ASP A 428 -25.11 -2.40 -29.45
C ASP A 428 -25.63 -3.83 -29.66
N THR A 429 -24.74 -4.75 -30.05
CA THR A 429 -25.07 -6.16 -30.32
C THR A 429 -24.35 -7.12 -29.40
N HIS A 430 -23.11 -6.81 -29.01
CA HIS A 430 -22.32 -7.64 -28.12
C HIS A 430 -22.34 -7.09 -26.69
N LYS A 431 -22.95 -7.86 -25.78
CA LYS A 431 -23.00 -7.54 -24.35
C LYS A 431 -21.61 -7.75 -23.74
N VAL A 432 -21.03 -6.67 -23.20
CA VAL A 432 -19.77 -6.69 -22.47
C VAL A 432 -20.02 -7.15 -21.03
N TRP A 433 -20.94 -6.48 -20.33
CA TRP A 433 -21.44 -6.88 -19.01
C TRP A 433 -22.87 -6.38 -18.80
N ALA A 434 -23.62 -7.00 -17.89
CA ALA A 434 -24.92 -6.52 -17.46
C ALA A 434 -25.19 -6.86 -16.01
N GLU A 435 -25.84 -5.92 -15.31
CA GLU A 435 -26.36 -6.14 -13.98
C GLU A 435 -27.54 -7.13 -14.00
N THR A 436 -27.46 -8.14 -13.13
CA THR A 436 -28.51 -9.16 -12.97
C THR A 436 -29.57 -8.71 -11.97
N LYS A 437 -29.19 -7.82 -11.06
CA LYS A 437 -30.05 -7.19 -10.05
C LYS A 437 -29.68 -5.71 -9.96
N PRO A 438 -30.59 -4.82 -9.51
CA PRO A 438 -30.22 -3.46 -9.14
C PRO A 438 -29.07 -3.46 -8.15
N ILE A 439 -28.28 -2.39 -8.15
CA ILE A 439 -27.30 -2.15 -7.08
C ILE A 439 -28.02 -2.22 -5.73
N SER A 440 -27.44 -2.95 -4.77
CA SER A 440 -27.92 -2.97 -3.40
C SER A 440 -27.08 -2.05 -2.51
N PHE A 441 -27.70 -1.48 -1.48
CA PHE A 441 -27.14 -0.53 -0.52
C PHE A 441 -27.72 -0.78 0.88
N GLY A 442 -27.22 -0.04 1.88
CA GLY A 442 -27.43 -0.31 3.30
C GLY A 442 -26.10 -0.18 4.04
N ALA A 443 -25.76 -1.15 4.88
CA ALA A 443 -24.44 -1.20 5.54
C ALA A 443 -23.28 -1.36 4.52
N LYS A 444 -23.58 -1.92 3.35
CA LYS A 444 -22.64 -2.16 2.26
C LYS A 444 -23.31 -1.86 0.94
N THR A 445 -22.52 -1.51 -0.06
CA THR A 445 -23.01 -1.35 -1.42
C THR A 445 -22.46 -2.45 -2.33
N SER A 446 -23.35 -3.14 -3.04
CA SER A 446 -23.00 -4.27 -3.91
C SER A 446 -23.53 -4.08 -5.33
N GLN A 447 -22.68 -4.37 -6.31
CA GLN A 447 -23.10 -4.57 -7.71
C GLN A 447 -23.02 -6.05 -8.07
N THR A 448 -24.07 -6.59 -8.70
CA THR A 448 -24.17 -8.01 -9.07
C THR A 448 -24.33 -8.15 -10.58
N MET A 449 -23.55 -9.05 -11.19
CA MET A 449 -23.55 -9.30 -12.64
C MET A 449 -23.42 -10.80 -12.93
N ASP A 450 -23.74 -11.20 -14.16
CA ASP A 450 -23.43 -12.54 -14.67
C ASP A 450 -22.03 -12.56 -15.26
N ARG A 451 -21.26 -13.59 -14.92
CA ARG A 451 -19.98 -13.86 -15.56
C ARG A 451 -20.16 -14.60 -16.88
N GLN A 452 -19.44 -14.19 -17.93
CA GLN A 452 -19.41 -14.96 -19.18
C GLN A 452 -18.62 -16.28 -19.03
N PRO A 453 -18.93 -17.34 -19.81
CA PRO A 453 -18.29 -18.64 -19.66
C PRO A 453 -16.75 -18.62 -19.69
N ASN A 454 -16.14 -17.78 -20.52
CA ASN A 454 -14.68 -17.69 -20.70
C ASN A 454 -14.08 -16.38 -20.13
N GLU A 455 -14.78 -15.72 -19.22
CA GLU A 455 -14.33 -14.46 -18.62
C GLU A 455 -13.32 -14.67 -17.49
N TYR A 456 -12.14 -14.05 -17.58
CA TYR A 456 -11.12 -14.04 -16.56
C TYR A 456 -10.93 -12.64 -16.00
N PHE A 457 -10.46 -12.58 -14.75
CA PHE A 457 -10.33 -11.32 -14.00
C PHE A 457 -8.93 -11.15 -13.41
N TYR A 458 -8.50 -9.90 -13.40
CA TYR A 458 -7.17 -9.45 -12.98
C TYR A 458 -7.25 -8.15 -12.17
N GLY A 459 -6.15 -7.76 -11.53
CA GLY A 459 -6.06 -6.53 -10.74
C GLY A 459 -6.09 -6.82 -9.24
N CYS A 460 -6.86 -6.03 -8.49
CA CYS A 460 -7.05 -6.08 -7.04
C CYS A 460 -5.81 -5.70 -6.20
N GLY A 461 -4.84 -5.01 -6.82
CA GLY A 461 -3.58 -4.61 -6.19
C GLY A 461 -2.57 -5.76 -6.09
N MET A 462 -1.76 -5.74 -5.04
CA MET A 462 -0.79 -6.78 -4.71
C MET A 462 -1.46 -7.87 -3.86
N GLN A 463 -1.89 -8.92 -4.54
CA GLN A 463 -2.44 -10.15 -3.95
C GLN A 463 -1.35 -11.22 -4.00
N ASN A 464 -0.74 -11.53 -2.86
CA ASN A 464 0.45 -12.38 -2.84
C ASN A 464 0.11 -13.80 -3.32
N GLY A 465 0.88 -14.32 -4.28
CA GLY A 465 0.80 -15.69 -4.76
C GLY A 465 -0.12 -15.98 -5.96
N TYR A 466 -0.91 -15.02 -6.44
CA TYR A 466 -1.73 -15.22 -7.64
C TYR A 466 -2.08 -13.91 -8.36
N PHE A 467 -2.14 -13.97 -9.70
CA PHE A 467 -2.48 -12.81 -10.55
C PHE A 467 -3.88 -12.88 -11.19
N SER A 468 -4.47 -14.08 -11.24
CA SER A 468 -5.75 -14.37 -11.90
C SER A 468 -6.79 -14.80 -10.86
N HIS A 469 -7.97 -14.19 -10.95
CA HIS A 469 -8.98 -14.17 -9.88
C HIS A 469 -10.24 -14.96 -10.20
N ARG A 470 -10.33 -15.51 -11.41
CA ARG A 470 -11.46 -16.33 -11.84
C ARG A 470 -11.80 -17.42 -10.81
N ASP A 471 -13.09 -17.54 -10.48
CA ASP A 471 -13.66 -18.51 -9.53
C ASP A 471 -13.27 -18.30 -8.06
N LYS A 472 -12.81 -17.09 -7.69
CA LYS A 472 -12.38 -16.76 -6.32
C LYS A 472 -13.14 -15.57 -5.74
N ASP A 473 -13.13 -15.49 -4.43
CA ASP A 473 -13.42 -14.24 -3.70
C ASP A 473 -12.10 -13.58 -3.35
N ILE A 474 -11.96 -12.31 -3.70
CA ILE A 474 -10.76 -11.51 -3.43
C ILE A 474 -11.14 -10.42 -2.44
N LEU A 475 -10.43 -10.40 -1.30
CA LEU A 475 -10.58 -9.36 -0.30
C LEU A 475 -9.80 -8.11 -0.75
N ILE A 476 -10.47 -6.98 -0.72
CA ILE A 476 -9.94 -5.66 -1.06
C ILE A 476 -9.69 -4.93 0.26
N GLU A 477 -8.72 -5.45 1.01
CA GLU A 477 -8.33 -4.99 2.34
C GLU A 477 -6.88 -5.42 2.61
N LYS A 478 -6.20 -4.73 3.52
CA LYS A 478 -4.90 -5.18 4.03
C LYS A 478 -5.09 -6.35 4.98
N GLY A 479 -4.22 -7.36 4.95
CA GLY A 479 -4.27 -8.45 5.93
C GLY A 479 -3.62 -9.75 5.46
N ASN A 480 -3.71 -10.76 6.34
CA ASN A 480 -3.13 -12.10 6.14
C ASN A 480 -1.58 -12.13 6.02
N GLY A 481 -0.90 -11.18 6.65
CA GLY A 481 0.57 -11.11 6.65
C GLY A 481 1.20 -10.83 5.28
N TRP A 482 2.45 -11.26 5.14
CA TRP A 482 3.34 -10.94 4.01
C TRP A 482 3.62 -12.11 3.06
N ASP A 483 3.24 -13.32 3.45
CA ASP A 483 3.48 -14.56 2.71
C ASP A 483 2.42 -14.79 1.62
N ASP A 484 2.39 -16.01 1.06
CA ASP A 484 1.37 -16.45 0.10
C ASP A 484 -0.05 -16.22 0.66
N GLY A 485 -0.92 -15.59 -0.14
CA GLY A 485 -2.25 -15.16 0.27
C GLY A 485 -2.32 -13.84 1.06
N GLY A 486 -1.17 -13.23 1.40
CA GLY A 486 -1.08 -11.90 1.98
C GLY A 486 -1.56 -10.78 1.04
N ARG A 487 -1.94 -9.63 1.62
CA ARG A 487 -2.52 -8.49 0.89
C ARG A 487 -1.82 -7.19 1.28
N ALA A 488 -0.57 -7.05 0.86
CA ALA A 488 0.29 -5.96 1.29
C ALA A 488 -0.09 -4.59 0.69
N ASN A 489 -0.63 -4.56 -0.54
CA ASN A 489 -1.01 -3.32 -1.23
C ASN A 489 -2.30 -3.52 -2.05
N PRO A 490 -3.46 -3.69 -1.43
CA PRO A 490 -4.73 -3.89 -2.14
C PRO A 490 -5.11 -2.67 -2.98
N ALA A 491 -5.90 -2.87 -4.03
CA ALA A 491 -6.48 -1.77 -4.80
C ALA A 491 -7.90 -2.14 -5.28
N PRO A 492 -8.90 -1.25 -5.17
CA PRO A 492 -10.27 -1.50 -5.59
C PRO A 492 -10.46 -1.35 -7.10
N PHE A 493 -9.61 -2.01 -7.87
CA PHE A 493 -9.60 -2.00 -9.33
C PHE A 493 -9.52 -3.43 -9.86
N TYR A 494 -10.33 -3.76 -10.86
CA TYR A 494 -10.19 -5.02 -11.60
C TYR A 494 -10.38 -4.82 -13.10
N MET A 495 -9.90 -5.79 -13.87
CA MET A 495 -10.10 -5.88 -15.32
C MET A 495 -10.65 -7.25 -15.68
N SER A 496 -11.39 -7.31 -16.80
CA SER A 496 -11.99 -8.52 -17.34
C SER A 496 -11.55 -8.76 -18.79
N THR A 497 -11.36 -10.04 -19.16
CA THR A 497 -11.14 -10.44 -20.56
C THR A 497 -12.33 -10.16 -21.47
N ALA A 498 -13.51 -9.84 -20.93
CA ALA A 498 -14.65 -9.37 -21.72
C ALA A 498 -14.46 -7.94 -22.27
N GLY A 499 -13.37 -7.24 -21.92
CA GLY A 499 -13.02 -5.94 -22.52
C GLY A 499 -13.46 -4.74 -21.69
N TYR A 500 -13.51 -4.88 -20.35
CA TYR A 500 -13.77 -3.78 -19.44
C TYR A 500 -12.92 -3.84 -18.17
N GLY A 501 -12.72 -2.70 -17.51
CA GLY A 501 -12.25 -2.63 -16.14
C GLY A 501 -13.14 -1.73 -15.29
N VAL A 502 -13.06 -1.91 -13.96
CA VAL A 502 -13.83 -1.14 -12.98
C VAL A 502 -12.93 -0.74 -11.83
N PHE A 503 -12.98 0.53 -11.46
CA PHE A 503 -12.35 1.09 -10.26
C PHE A 503 -13.43 1.65 -9.34
N ARG A 504 -13.46 1.21 -8.07
CA ARG A 504 -14.34 1.77 -7.04
C ARG A 504 -13.62 2.93 -6.34
N ASN A 505 -14.15 4.14 -6.47
CA ASN A 505 -13.57 5.34 -5.88
C ASN A 505 -13.92 5.44 -4.41
N THR A 506 -13.25 4.66 -3.57
CA THR A 506 -13.48 4.58 -2.12
C THR A 506 -12.20 4.24 -1.36
N PHE A 507 -12.14 4.53 -0.07
CA PHE A 507 -11.14 4.02 0.86
C PHE A 507 -11.68 2.92 1.78
N ASP A 508 -12.98 2.62 1.72
CA ASP A 508 -13.56 1.53 2.49
C ASP A 508 -13.15 0.19 1.90
N VAL A 509 -12.99 -0.80 2.77
CA VAL A 509 -12.64 -2.17 2.38
C VAL A 509 -13.80 -2.85 1.65
N GLY A 510 -13.48 -3.91 0.91
CA GLY A 510 -14.46 -4.60 0.10
C GLY A 510 -14.12 -6.05 -0.20
N VAL A 511 -15.03 -6.71 -0.92
CA VAL A 511 -14.86 -8.09 -1.39
C VAL A 511 -15.39 -8.20 -2.81
N TYR A 512 -14.57 -8.75 -3.71
CA TYR A 512 -14.92 -9.01 -5.10
C TYR A 512 -15.04 -10.53 -5.33
N SER A 513 -16.26 -10.99 -5.57
CA SER A 513 -16.53 -12.37 -5.97
C SER A 513 -16.49 -12.49 -7.48
N PHE A 514 -15.53 -13.27 -7.99
CA PHE A 514 -15.36 -13.60 -9.41
C PHE A 514 -15.84 -15.02 -9.75
N LYS A 515 -16.76 -15.55 -8.93
CA LYS A 515 -17.50 -16.79 -9.15
C LYS A 515 -18.53 -16.60 -10.28
N GLN A 516 -19.41 -17.59 -10.47
CA GLN A 516 -20.39 -17.52 -11.55
C GLN A 516 -21.33 -16.30 -11.44
N ASN A 517 -21.75 -15.98 -10.21
CA ASN A 517 -22.45 -14.75 -9.90
C ASN A 517 -21.43 -13.73 -9.42
N LEU A 518 -21.09 -12.75 -10.26
CA LEU A 518 -20.16 -11.70 -9.89
C LEU A 518 -20.80 -10.81 -8.83
N LYS A 519 -20.08 -10.50 -7.75
CA LYS A 519 -20.54 -9.58 -6.71
C LYS A 519 -19.40 -8.70 -6.23
N PHE A 520 -19.54 -7.38 -6.40
CA PHE A 520 -18.51 -6.40 -6.07
C PHE A 520 -19.00 -5.47 -4.96
N THR A 521 -18.51 -5.70 -3.74
CA THR A 521 -19.02 -5.09 -2.51
C THR A 521 -17.98 -4.19 -1.86
N HIS A 522 -18.39 -3.03 -1.34
CA HIS A 522 -17.60 -2.23 -0.39
C HIS A 522 -18.44 -1.85 0.83
N ASN A 523 -17.78 -1.65 1.97
CA ASN A 523 -18.39 -1.28 3.25
C ASN A 523 -18.72 0.21 3.32
N GLU A 524 -19.43 0.72 2.33
CA GLU A 524 -19.91 2.10 2.27
C GLU A 524 -21.35 2.15 1.74
N ASN A 525 -22.12 3.14 2.15
CA ASN A 525 -23.50 3.35 1.69
C ASN A 525 -23.59 4.34 0.51
N ARG A 526 -22.75 4.12 -0.50
CA ARG A 526 -22.77 4.83 -1.79
C ARG A 526 -22.17 3.93 -2.85
N PHE A 527 -22.50 4.18 -4.12
CA PHE A 527 -21.82 3.53 -5.23
C PHE A 527 -21.10 4.57 -6.08
N ASP A 528 -19.78 4.48 -6.15
CA ASP A 528 -18.99 5.38 -6.99
C ASP A 528 -17.95 4.58 -7.75
N ALA A 529 -18.22 4.30 -9.02
CA ALA A 529 -17.37 3.45 -9.85
C ALA A 529 -17.07 4.09 -11.20
N PHE A 530 -15.80 4.01 -11.59
CA PHE A 530 -15.33 4.32 -12.93
C PHE A 530 -15.25 3.03 -13.73
N TYR A 531 -15.74 3.07 -14.96
CA TYR A 531 -15.71 1.99 -15.93
C TYR A 531 -14.83 2.39 -17.09
N PHE A 532 -13.99 1.46 -17.52
CA PHE A 532 -13.05 1.64 -18.62
C PHE A 532 -13.40 0.60 -19.68
N TYR A 533 -13.91 1.06 -20.82
CA TYR A 533 -14.11 0.20 -21.98
C TYR A 533 -12.80 0.10 -22.76
N GLY A 534 -12.30 -1.12 -22.95
CA GLY A 534 -11.10 -1.32 -23.72
C GLY A 534 -11.01 -2.76 -24.17
N PRO A 535 -11.17 -3.07 -25.47
CA PRO A 535 -11.07 -4.45 -25.94
C PRO A 535 -9.70 -5.08 -25.67
N SER A 536 -8.70 -4.31 -25.25
CA SER A 536 -7.44 -4.81 -24.70
C SER A 536 -7.22 -4.39 -23.24
N LEU A 537 -6.63 -5.29 -22.46
CA LEU A 537 -6.23 -5.04 -21.07
C LEU A 537 -5.25 -3.86 -20.95
N LYS A 538 -4.38 -3.66 -21.95
CA LYS A 538 -3.47 -2.50 -22.02
C LYS A 538 -4.23 -1.17 -22.11
N LYS A 539 -5.31 -1.11 -22.92
CA LYS A 539 -6.18 0.08 -23.02
C LYS A 539 -6.89 0.36 -21.70
N ILE A 540 -7.35 -0.69 -21.00
CA ILE A 540 -7.99 -0.56 -19.69
C ILE A 540 -7.01 0.00 -18.63
N LEU A 541 -5.78 -0.52 -18.54
CA LEU A 541 -4.74 0.03 -17.65
C LEU A 541 -4.41 1.49 -17.96
N ASN A 542 -4.37 1.85 -19.24
CA ASN A 542 -4.18 3.24 -19.67
C ASN A 542 -5.32 4.14 -19.19
N GLY A 543 -6.57 3.73 -19.37
CA GLY A 543 -7.72 4.47 -18.86
C GLY A 543 -7.73 4.59 -17.33
N TYR A 544 -7.42 3.49 -16.63
CA TYR A 544 -7.34 3.47 -15.16
C TYR A 544 -6.32 4.48 -14.62
N THR A 545 -5.13 4.54 -15.21
CA THR A 545 -4.07 5.47 -14.79
C THR A 545 -4.26 6.89 -15.33
N GLN A 546 -5.11 7.12 -16.33
CA GLN A 546 -5.55 8.47 -16.69
C GLN A 546 -6.41 9.08 -15.57
N ILE A 547 -7.23 8.26 -14.92
CA ILE A 547 -8.11 8.68 -13.82
C ILE A 547 -7.38 8.71 -12.48
N THR A 548 -6.61 7.66 -12.15
CA THR A 548 -5.97 7.50 -10.82
C THR A 548 -4.53 8.00 -10.75
N GLY A 549 -4.04 8.58 -11.85
CA GLY A 549 -2.69 9.09 -12.01
C GLY A 549 -1.70 8.07 -12.57
N ARG A 550 -0.74 8.61 -13.33
CA ARG A 550 0.30 7.84 -14.00
C ARG A 550 1.29 7.23 -13.00
N PRO A 551 1.77 6.00 -13.23
CA PRO A 551 2.88 5.45 -12.45
C PRO A 551 4.07 6.40 -12.47
N PHE A 552 4.72 6.65 -11.34
CA PHE A 552 5.89 7.53 -11.32
C PHE A 552 7.02 6.96 -12.17
N LEU A 553 7.72 7.83 -12.90
CA LEU A 553 8.93 7.42 -13.61
C LEU A 553 10.11 7.49 -12.63
N MET A 554 10.55 6.32 -12.16
CA MET A 554 11.71 6.18 -11.28
C MET A 554 12.96 6.85 -11.89
N PRO A 555 13.89 7.36 -11.06
CA PRO A 555 15.19 7.75 -11.55
C PRO A 555 15.93 6.51 -12.10
N ARG A 556 16.74 6.69 -13.15
CA ARG A 556 17.35 5.57 -13.89
C ARG A 556 18.25 4.69 -13.02
N TRP A 557 18.97 5.30 -12.07
CA TRP A 557 19.81 4.58 -11.10
C TRP A 557 19.02 3.67 -10.14
N ALA A 558 17.71 3.90 -9.94
CA ALA A 558 16.89 3.05 -9.08
C ALA A 558 16.63 1.66 -9.69
N LEU A 559 16.87 1.50 -11.00
CA LEU A 559 16.83 0.18 -11.62
C LEU A 559 17.97 -0.70 -11.09
N SER A 560 19.11 -0.13 -10.68
CA SER A 560 20.23 -0.88 -10.12
C SER A 560 19.90 -1.46 -8.73
N LEU A 561 20.66 -2.48 -8.30
CA LEU A 561 20.46 -3.14 -7.01
C LEU A 561 20.57 -2.13 -5.84
N GLY A 562 19.56 -2.12 -4.98
CA GLY A 562 19.57 -1.43 -3.68
C GLY A 562 20.06 -2.32 -2.53
N ASP A 563 20.52 -1.70 -1.45
CA ASP A 563 20.95 -2.38 -0.22
C ASP A 563 20.43 -1.61 1.00
N ALA A 564 19.98 -2.32 2.02
CA ALA A 564 19.42 -1.71 3.23
C ALA A 564 19.83 -2.49 4.48
N ASN A 565 20.22 -1.74 5.53
CA ASN A 565 20.45 -2.23 6.89
C ASN A 565 20.55 -1.04 7.87
N CYS A 566 20.68 -1.33 9.16
CA CYS A 566 21.06 -0.37 10.19
C CYS A 566 22.55 -0.43 10.52
N TYR A 567 23.26 0.70 10.42
CA TYR A 567 24.69 0.81 10.76
C TYR A 567 24.97 1.74 11.96
N ASN A 568 23.95 2.16 12.73
CA ASN A 568 24.10 3.19 13.78
C ASN A 568 23.46 2.79 15.13
N ARG A 569 23.90 1.70 15.78
CA ARG A 569 23.29 1.18 17.03
C ARG A 569 24.04 1.42 18.36
N GLY A 570 25.22 2.03 18.36
CA GLY A 570 25.78 2.64 19.60
C GLY A 570 26.37 1.76 20.72
N THR A 571 26.36 0.41 20.68
CA THR A 571 27.12 -0.44 21.64
C THR A 571 28.25 -1.24 20.94
N LYS A 572 29.34 -1.59 21.63
CA LYS A 572 30.51 -2.28 21.04
C LYS A 572 30.37 -3.82 21.13
N GLY A 573 30.57 -4.54 20.01
CA GLY A 573 30.81 -6.01 19.96
C GLY A 573 29.59 -6.92 19.70
N TYR A 574 29.78 -8.13 19.16
CA TYR A 574 28.71 -9.06 18.70
C TYR A 574 27.75 -9.63 19.79
N ASP A 575 27.84 -9.21 21.05
CA ASP A 575 27.08 -9.81 22.15
C ASP A 575 25.73 -9.11 22.35
N THR A 576 24.79 -9.36 21.45
CA THR A 576 23.39 -8.94 21.57
C THR A 576 22.53 -10.10 22.07
N LYS A 577 22.77 -10.56 23.31
CA LYS A 577 21.94 -11.62 23.91
C LYS A 577 20.45 -11.24 24.06
N ASN A 578 20.12 -9.95 23.99
CA ASN A 578 18.74 -9.45 24.22
C ASN A 578 18.13 -8.71 23.00
N TYR A 579 18.77 -8.72 21.83
CA TYR A 579 18.22 -8.13 20.60
C TYR A 579 18.38 -9.11 19.43
N VAL A 580 17.39 -9.98 19.24
CA VAL A 580 17.31 -10.85 18.06
C VAL A 580 16.70 -10.02 16.91
N GLY A 581 17.57 -9.29 16.19
CA GLY A 581 17.24 -8.43 15.04
C GLY A 581 18.38 -7.44 14.80
N SER A 582 19.18 -7.63 13.75
CA SER A 582 20.55 -7.11 13.59
C SER A 582 20.66 -5.73 12.92
N GLY A 583 21.49 -4.88 13.53
CA GLY A 583 22.27 -3.87 12.83
C GLY A 583 23.74 -4.10 13.15
N ILE A 584 24.66 -3.43 12.46
CA ILE A 584 26.08 -3.51 12.82
C ILE A 584 26.36 -2.51 13.95
N ASN A 585 27.12 -2.95 14.95
CA ASN A 585 27.65 -2.10 15.99
C ASN A 585 28.65 -1.10 15.39
N GLY A 586 28.22 0.16 15.29
CA GLY A 586 28.95 1.20 14.58
C GLY A 586 28.21 2.52 14.51
N THR A 587 28.68 3.37 13.60
CA THR A 587 28.12 4.66 13.21
C THR A 587 27.75 4.62 11.73
N THR A 588 26.84 5.49 11.28
CA THR A 588 26.41 5.53 9.87
C THR A 588 27.55 5.49 8.84
N PRO A 589 28.71 6.18 9.02
CA PRO A 589 29.84 6.07 8.10
C PRO A 589 30.46 4.67 7.94
N ASP A 590 30.25 3.75 8.88
CA ASP A 590 30.83 2.40 8.82
C ASP A 590 30.29 1.60 7.63
N VAL A 591 29.11 1.95 7.11
CA VAL A 591 28.57 1.40 5.86
C VAL A 591 29.55 1.50 4.69
N ILE A 592 30.42 2.52 4.69
CA ILE A 592 31.40 2.73 3.62
C ILE A 592 32.38 1.56 3.57
N LYS A 593 33.03 1.23 4.70
CA LYS A 593 34.04 0.16 4.75
C LYS A 593 33.43 -1.23 4.76
N LEU A 594 32.28 -1.38 5.43
CA LEU A 594 31.66 -2.69 5.64
C LEU A 594 30.90 -3.17 4.42
N VAL A 595 30.36 -2.25 3.62
CA VAL A 595 29.50 -2.57 2.48
C VAL A 595 29.98 -1.92 1.20
N ALA A 596 30.05 -0.59 1.13
CA ALA A 596 30.29 0.09 -0.14
C ALA A 596 31.65 -0.28 -0.77
N ASP A 597 32.73 -0.33 0.02
CA ASP A 597 34.06 -0.78 -0.42
C ASP A 597 34.03 -2.25 -0.84
N LYS A 598 33.20 -3.10 -0.21
CA LYS A 598 33.08 -4.51 -0.57
C LYS A 598 32.36 -4.74 -1.90
N TYR A 599 31.39 -3.90 -2.26
CA TYR A 599 30.85 -3.90 -3.62
C TYR A 599 31.93 -3.53 -4.66
N VAL A 600 32.84 -2.60 -4.34
CA VAL A 600 33.96 -2.22 -5.22
C VAL A 600 34.97 -3.37 -5.34
N ASP A 601 35.42 -3.92 -4.20
CA ASP A 601 36.39 -5.03 -4.13
C ASP A 601 35.94 -6.25 -4.95
N ASN A 602 34.62 -6.52 -4.96
CA ASN A 602 34.04 -7.65 -5.68
C ASN A 602 33.62 -7.34 -7.12
N ASN A 603 33.93 -6.14 -7.65
CA ASN A 603 33.46 -5.66 -8.95
C ASN A 603 31.95 -5.92 -9.14
N MET A 604 31.16 -5.51 -8.15
CA MET A 604 29.74 -5.82 -8.09
C MET A 604 28.92 -4.60 -8.52
N PRO A 605 27.97 -4.75 -9.46
CA PRO A 605 27.09 -3.65 -9.81
C PRO A 605 26.18 -3.23 -8.65
N ARG A 606 25.86 -1.94 -8.57
CA ARG A 606 25.22 -1.30 -7.43
C ARG A 606 24.48 -0.02 -7.81
N GLY A 607 23.50 0.37 -6.99
CA GLY A 607 22.67 1.54 -7.23
C GLY A 607 22.54 2.47 -6.03
N TRP A 608 22.04 1.95 -4.91
CA TRP A 608 21.68 2.79 -3.77
C TRP A 608 21.74 2.04 -2.42
N ILE A 609 21.94 2.78 -1.33
CA ILE A 609 22.03 2.26 0.04
C ILE A 609 21.09 3.01 0.99
N LEU A 610 20.41 2.28 1.89
CA LEU A 610 19.74 2.80 3.09
C LEU A 610 20.58 2.41 4.31
N PRO A 611 21.30 3.35 4.93
CA PRO A 611 22.21 3.03 6.04
C PRO A 611 21.53 3.06 7.42
N ASN A 612 20.22 3.28 7.48
CA ASN A 612 19.47 3.48 8.72
C ASN A 612 18.18 2.64 8.82
N ASP A 613 18.08 1.51 8.12
CA ASP A 613 16.84 0.73 8.08
C ASP A 613 16.55 0.02 9.42
N GLY A 614 15.46 0.41 10.08
CA GLY A 614 14.93 -0.22 11.29
C GLY A 614 14.85 0.72 12.51
N TYR A 615 13.92 0.39 13.41
CA TYR A 615 13.60 1.21 14.58
C TYR A 615 14.82 1.55 15.42
N GLY A 616 14.91 2.82 15.82
CA GLY A 616 15.97 3.32 16.69
C GLY A 616 17.36 3.38 16.04
N CYS A 617 17.49 3.12 14.73
CA CYS A 617 18.77 3.21 14.06
C CYS A 617 19.28 4.66 13.98
N GLY A 618 18.43 5.59 13.54
CA GLY A 618 18.83 6.98 13.28
C GLY A 618 20.05 7.09 12.37
N TYR A 619 20.74 8.23 12.40
CA TYR A 619 21.99 8.41 11.65
C TYR A 619 22.88 9.48 12.28
N VAL A 620 24.19 9.40 12.01
CA VAL A 620 25.20 10.42 12.36
C VAL A 620 26.07 10.73 11.14
N LYS A 621 26.58 11.96 11.03
CA LYS A 621 27.49 12.37 9.93
C LYS A 621 26.93 12.05 8.52
N LEU A 622 25.62 12.24 8.35
CA LEU A 622 24.89 11.83 7.15
C LEU A 622 25.43 12.49 5.87
N ASP A 623 25.69 13.79 5.90
CA ASP A 623 26.28 14.57 4.81
C ASP A 623 27.57 13.96 4.26
N SER A 624 28.55 13.69 5.13
CA SER A 624 29.82 13.07 4.75
C SER A 624 29.64 11.63 4.28
N THR A 625 28.69 10.89 4.86
CA THR A 625 28.40 9.51 4.46
C THR A 625 27.80 9.46 3.07
N VAL A 626 26.83 10.33 2.76
CA VAL A 626 26.22 10.44 1.42
C VAL A 626 27.28 10.80 0.39
N ALA A 627 28.14 11.77 0.68
CA ALA A 627 29.21 12.17 -0.25
C ALA A 627 30.18 11.01 -0.55
N GLU A 628 30.59 10.23 0.46
CA GLU A 628 31.51 9.10 0.29
C GLU A 628 30.86 7.90 -0.42
N LEU A 629 29.58 7.65 -0.17
CA LEU A 629 28.79 6.65 -0.91
C LEU A 629 28.66 7.04 -2.38
N HIS A 630 28.40 8.31 -2.67
CA HIS A 630 28.29 8.80 -4.05
C HIS A 630 29.59 8.65 -4.84
N LYS A 631 30.76 8.89 -4.23
CA LYS A 631 32.07 8.62 -4.87
C LYS A 631 32.25 7.18 -5.33
N ARG A 632 31.52 6.24 -4.72
CA ARG A 632 31.53 4.81 -5.05
C ARG A 632 30.37 4.42 -5.97
N GLY A 633 29.58 5.36 -6.46
CA GLY A 633 28.46 5.08 -7.37
C GLY A 633 27.16 4.68 -6.67
N PHE A 634 26.98 5.05 -5.39
CA PHE A 634 25.72 4.86 -4.68
C PHE A 634 24.94 6.16 -4.53
N TYR A 635 23.64 6.11 -4.77
CA TYR A 635 22.71 7.06 -4.18
C TYR A 635 22.36 6.63 -2.75
N THR A 636 21.94 7.57 -1.91
CA THR A 636 21.57 7.26 -0.52
C THR A 636 20.09 7.50 -0.31
N GLY A 637 19.40 6.50 0.22
CA GLY A 637 18.06 6.62 0.76
C GLY A 637 18.07 6.59 2.28
N LEU A 638 16.93 6.88 2.89
CA LEU A 638 16.72 6.72 4.32
C LEU A 638 15.42 5.96 4.57
N TRP A 639 15.44 5.15 5.62
CA TRP A 639 14.22 4.70 6.25
C TRP A 639 13.61 5.84 7.10
N THR A 640 12.30 6.03 6.99
CA THR A 640 11.57 7.21 7.48
C THR A 640 10.37 6.79 8.33
N GLU A 641 10.49 6.99 9.64
CA GLU A 641 9.46 6.70 10.68
C GLU A 641 8.48 7.86 10.84
N ASN A 642 9.06 9.02 11.14
CA ASN A 642 8.37 10.26 11.44
C ASN A 642 9.32 11.41 11.09
N GLY A 643 8.78 12.62 11.01
CA GLY A 643 9.58 13.81 10.74
C GLY A 643 9.76 14.12 9.27
N ILE A 644 8.65 14.30 8.53
CA ILE A 644 8.65 14.85 7.16
C ILE A 644 9.41 16.19 7.10
N ASP A 645 9.45 16.94 8.20
CA ASP A 645 10.23 18.17 8.35
C ASP A 645 11.75 17.95 8.22
N LYS A 646 12.27 16.79 8.64
CA LYS A 646 13.70 16.43 8.50
C LYS A 646 14.11 16.24 7.04
N ILE A 647 13.16 15.83 6.18
CA ILE A 647 13.42 15.59 4.75
C ILE A 647 14.03 16.82 4.08
N ALA A 648 13.66 18.03 4.50
CA ALA A 648 14.25 19.25 3.97
C ALA A 648 15.78 19.31 4.15
N ARG A 649 16.28 18.96 5.33
CA ARG A 649 17.72 18.87 5.61
C ARG A 649 18.34 17.64 4.94
N GLU A 650 17.70 16.48 5.06
CA GLU A 650 18.22 15.21 4.53
C GLU A 650 18.41 15.28 3.01
N VAL A 651 17.41 15.80 2.28
CA VAL A 651 17.43 15.91 0.82
C VAL A 651 18.19 17.17 0.37
N GLY A 652 17.86 18.32 0.94
CA GLY A 652 18.35 19.63 0.48
C GLY A 652 19.79 19.93 0.90
N GLN A 653 20.24 19.43 2.06
CA GLN A 653 21.60 19.65 2.56
C GLN A 653 22.45 18.38 2.49
N SER A 654 21.91 17.23 2.90
CA SER A 654 22.71 15.99 2.98
C SER A 654 22.74 15.21 1.67
N GLY A 655 21.78 15.42 0.76
CA GLY A 655 21.78 14.83 -0.59
C GLY A 655 21.07 13.48 -0.73
N THR A 656 20.24 13.05 0.22
CA THR A 656 19.47 11.79 0.11
C THR A 656 18.40 11.88 -0.99
N ARG A 657 18.05 10.75 -1.61
CA ARG A 657 17.18 10.68 -2.81
C ARG A 657 16.11 9.58 -2.79
N LEU A 658 15.89 8.94 -1.65
CA LEU A 658 14.90 7.89 -1.46
C LEU A 658 14.40 7.87 -0.02
N CYS A 659 13.10 7.67 0.17
CA CYS A 659 12.50 7.38 1.48
C CYS A 659 11.86 5.98 1.47
N LYS A 660 12.27 5.09 2.37
CA LYS A 660 11.54 3.85 2.69
C LYS A 660 10.67 4.09 3.90
N LEU A 661 9.37 3.97 3.73
CA LEU A 661 8.41 4.34 4.76
C LEU A 661 8.30 3.21 5.78
N ASP A 662 8.39 3.60 7.04
CA ASP A 662 8.15 2.73 8.18
C ASP A 662 6.72 2.20 8.19
N VAL A 663 6.57 0.91 8.48
CA VAL A 663 5.25 0.29 8.60
C VAL A 663 4.53 0.72 9.88
N ALA A 664 5.20 1.14 10.94
CA ALA A 664 4.49 1.76 12.07
C ALA A 664 3.81 3.06 11.65
N TRP A 665 4.43 3.79 10.72
CA TRP A 665 3.82 4.96 10.12
C TRP A 665 2.69 4.54 9.18
N VAL A 666 2.96 3.83 8.09
CA VAL A 666 1.95 3.59 7.04
C VAL A 666 1.00 2.40 7.31
N GLY A 667 1.19 1.67 8.41
CA GLY A 667 0.49 0.45 8.82
C GLY A 667 -1.03 0.52 8.93
N PRO A 668 -1.65 1.68 9.26
CA PRO A 668 -3.11 1.84 9.16
C PRO A 668 -3.61 1.63 7.72
N GLY A 669 -2.76 1.83 6.72
CA GLY A 669 -3.01 1.54 5.30
C GLY A 669 -3.97 2.51 4.62
N TYR A 670 -4.41 2.12 3.42
CA TYR A 670 -5.43 2.84 2.66
C TYR A 670 -5.04 4.31 2.40
N LYS A 671 -5.90 5.26 2.79
CA LYS A 671 -5.62 6.70 2.72
C LYS A 671 -4.38 7.09 3.52
N PHE A 672 -4.17 6.50 4.69
CA PHE A 672 -3.06 6.89 5.56
C PHE A 672 -1.70 6.59 4.91
N ALA A 673 -1.56 5.41 4.32
CA ALA A 673 -0.37 5.04 3.56
C ALA A 673 -0.18 5.90 2.30
N LEU A 674 -1.27 6.22 1.59
CA LEU A 674 -1.23 7.07 0.40
C LEU A 674 -0.77 8.50 0.75
N ASP A 675 -1.29 9.06 1.84
CA ASP A 675 -0.91 10.39 2.34
C ASP A 675 0.56 10.41 2.76
N GLY A 676 1.05 9.36 3.44
CA GLY A 676 2.46 9.20 3.79
C GLY A 676 3.36 9.14 2.56
N CYS A 677 2.99 8.34 1.56
CA CYS A 677 3.69 8.27 0.27
C CYS A 677 3.75 9.65 -0.40
N LYS A 678 2.61 10.35 -0.50
CA LYS A 678 2.51 11.67 -1.12
C LYS A 678 3.37 12.70 -0.37
N ALA A 679 3.35 12.69 0.96
CA ALA A 679 4.11 13.63 1.76
C ALA A 679 5.62 13.42 1.61
N ALA A 680 6.11 12.18 1.68
CA ALA A 680 7.53 11.88 1.49
C ALA A 680 7.98 12.14 0.05
N TYR A 681 7.15 11.79 -0.95
CA TYR A 681 7.40 12.09 -2.36
C TYR A 681 7.59 13.59 -2.60
N ASN A 682 6.65 14.40 -2.11
CA ASN A 682 6.73 15.85 -2.18
C ASN A 682 7.90 16.39 -1.34
N GLY A 683 8.26 15.74 -0.23
CA GLY A 683 9.43 16.09 0.56
C GLY A 683 10.73 16.06 -0.25
N ILE A 684 10.93 15.02 -1.07
CA ILE A 684 12.08 14.93 -1.98
C ILE A 684 12.01 16.03 -3.06
N GLU A 685 10.84 16.17 -3.67
CA GLU A 685 10.60 17.04 -4.82
C GLU A 685 10.57 18.54 -4.50
N ASN A 686 10.25 18.92 -3.27
CA ASN A 686 10.25 20.31 -2.82
C ASN A 686 11.65 20.78 -2.40
N ASN A 687 12.56 19.83 -2.09
CA ASN A 687 13.90 20.13 -1.57
C ASN A 687 15.01 19.73 -2.55
N SER A 688 14.68 19.26 -3.75
CA SER A 688 15.60 19.00 -4.85
C SER A 688 14.87 18.98 -6.19
N ASN A 689 15.59 19.05 -7.33
CA ASN A 689 14.99 18.78 -8.64
C ASN A 689 14.98 17.28 -9.01
N ALA A 690 15.35 16.39 -8.08
CA ALA A 690 15.32 14.95 -8.34
C ALA A 690 13.88 14.45 -8.43
N ARG A 691 13.69 13.33 -9.14
CA ARG A 691 12.41 12.60 -9.13
C ARG A 691 12.15 12.05 -7.73
N GLY A 692 10.92 12.17 -7.24
CA GLY A 692 10.53 11.48 -6.01
C GLY A 692 10.68 9.96 -6.18
N PHE A 693 11.28 9.31 -5.18
CA PHE A 693 11.41 7.85 -5.13
C PHE A 693 11.10 7.37 -3.72
N ILE A 694 10.00 6.65 -3.57
CA ILE A 694 9.48 6.16 -2.29
C ILE A 694 9.37 4.65 -2.34
N TRP A 695 9.57 4.00 -1.20
CA TRP A 695 9.40 2.57 -1.00
C TRP A 695 8.41 2.33 0.15
N SER A 696 7.26 1.71 -0.12
CA SER A 696 6.20 1.58 0.89
C SER A 696 5.42 0.26 0.77
N VAL A 697 4.62 0.00 1.80
CA VAL A 697 3.56 -1.02 1.89
C VAL A 697 2.23 -0.37 2.24
N MET A 698 1.18 -1.20 2.34
CA MET A 698 -0.15 -0.84 2.83
C MET A 698 -0.88 0.17 1.95
N GLY A 699 -0.44 0.28 0.69
CA GLY A 699 -0.99 1.21 -0.28
C GLY A 699 -2.43 0.90 -0.68
N TRP A 700 -2.95 1.77 -1.52
CA TRP A 700 -4.27 1.68 -2.15
C TRP A 700 -4.20 2.03 -3.64
N ALA A 701 -5.34 2.15 -4.33
CA ALA A 701 -5.37 2.81 -5.64
C ALA A 701 -4.77 4.22 -5.55
N GLY A 702 -3.95 4.59 -6.54
CA GLY A 702 -3.23 5.87 -6.57
C GLY A 702 -1.78 5.79 -6.04
N THR A 703 -1.40 4.72 -5.33
CA THR A 703 -0.03 4.54 -4.80
C THR A 703 1.02 4.54 -5.92
N GLN A 704 0.66 4.07 -7.12
CA GLN A 704 1.55 4.04 -8.28
C GLN A 704 2.10 5.43 -8.63
N LYS A 705 1.43 6.52 -8.24
CA LYS A 705 1.88 7.90 -8.48
C LYS A 705 3.15 8.26 -7.71
N TYR A 706 3.43 7.57 -6.61
CA TYR A 706 4.40 8.03 -5.63
C TYR A 706 5.44 6.97 -5.25
N SER A 707 5.09 5.69 -5.27
CA SER A 707 5.88 4.69 -4.54
C SER A 707 6.04 3.36 -5.25
N THR A 708 7.21 2.75 -5.02
CA THR A 708 7.42 1.31 -5.13
C THR A 708 6.54 0.60 -4.12
N VAL A 709 5.83 -0.44 -4.56
CA VAL A 709 5.04 -1.29 -3.67
C VAL A 709 5.83 -2.56 -3.34
N TRP A 710 6.07 -2.75 -2.05
CA TRP A 710 6.83 -3.87 -1.50
C TRP A 710 5.92 -4.92 -0.90
N SER A 711 6.32 -6.20 -0.95
CA SER A 711 5.46 -7.32 -0.55
C SER A 711 5.42 -7.59 0.96
N GLY A 712 6.26 -6.92 1.76
CA GLY A 712 6.36 -7.14 3.21
C GLY A 712 7.55 -8.01 3.62
N ASP A 713 7.64 -8.37 4.89
CA ASP A 713 8.73 -9.15 5.46
C ASP A 713 8.52 -10.66 5.28
N GLN A 714 9.34 -11.35 4.49
CA GLN A 714 9.24 -12.80 4.29
C GLN A 714 10.55 -13.56 4.51
N SER A 715 10.44 -14.88 4.68
CA SER A 715 11.59 -15.78 4.79
C SER A 715 12.05 -16.31 3.43
N GLY A 716 13.34 -16.16 3.12
CA GLY A 716 14.00 -16.77 1.96
C GLY A 716 13.93 -18.29 1.97
N ASN A 717 13.33 -18.85 0.93
CA ASN A 717 13.27 -20.29 0.61
C ASN A 717 12.71 -20.45 -0.82
N TRP A 718 12.54 -21.69 -1.30
CA TRP A 718 11.97 -21.94 -2.63
C TRP A 718 10.51 -21.52 -2.78
N GLU A 719 9.73 -21.58 -1.69
CA GLU A 719 8.34 -21.16 -1.69
C GLU A 719 8.22 -19.64 -1.86
N TYR A 720 9.13 -18.88 -1.25
CA TYR A 720 9.27 -17.44 -1.46
C TYR A 720 9.38 -17.11 -2.95
N ILE A 721 10.30 -17.75 -3.67
CA ILE A 721 10.43 -17.53 -5.13
C ILE A 721 9.13 -17.92 -5.84
N ARG A 722 8.54 -19.07 -5.50
CA ARG A 722 7.32 -19.58 -6.16
C ARG A 722 6.17 -18.58 -6.09
N PHE A 723 5.81 -18.12 -4.90
CA PHE A 723 4.63 -17.25 -4.76
C PHE A 723 4.94 -15.80 -5.15
N HIS A 724 6.19 -15.35 -5.09
CA HIS A 724 6.55 -13.96 -5.43
C HIS A 724 6.41 -13.62 -6.91
N ILE A 725 6.64 -14.59 -7.81
CA ILE A 725 6.47 -14.41 -9.26
C ILE A 725 5.04 -13.96 -9.60
N PRO A 726 3.97 -14.70 -9.22
CA PRO A 726 2.60 -14.26 -9.46
C PRO A 726 2.22 -12.99 -8.68
N THR A 727 2.83 -12.71 -7.52
CA THR A 727 2.64 -11.44 -6.78
C THR A 727 3.05 -10.22 -7.62
N VAL A 728 4.26 -10.25 -8.19
CA VAL A 728 4.80 -9.12 -8.97
C VAL A 728 4.00 -8.91 -10.26
N ILE A 729 3.70 -9.97 -11.02
CA ILE A 729 2.92 -9.81 -12.26
C ILE A 729 1.45 -9.45 -11.99
N GLY A 730 0.88 -9.90 -10.87
CA GLY A 730 -0.46 -9.51 -10.43
C GLY A 730 -0.55 -8.03 -10.07
N SER A 731 0.49 -7.52 -9.42
CA SER A 731 0.61 -6.10 -9.09
C SER A 731 0.73 -5.23 -10.35
N GLY A 732 1.45 -5.71 -11.37
CA GLY A 732 1.51 -5.06 -12.68
C GLY A 732 0.13 -4.91 -13.35
N LEU A 733 -0.78 -5.87 -13.14
CA LEU A 733 -2.19 -5.80 -13.60
C LEU A 733 -3.04 -4.80 -12.80
N SER A 734 -2.44 -4.10 -11.83
CA SER A 734 -3.02 -2.97 -11.10
C SER A 734 -2.21 -1.68 -11.32
N ALA A 735 -1.43 -1.61 -12.40
CA ALA A 735 -0.53 -0.51 -12.76
C ALA A 735 0.63 -0.24 -11.76
N PHE A 736 0.90 -1.15 -10.83
CA PHE A 736 2.07 -1.07 -9.97
C PHE A 736 3.32 -1.54 -10.73
N ASN A 737 3.87 -0.66 -11.57
CA ASN A 737 5.07 -0.95 -12.36
C ASN A 737 6.28 -1.28 -11.46
N ALA A 738 6.42 -0.57 -10.35
CA ALA A 738 7.48 -0.76 -9.37
C ALA A 738 7.03 -1.71 -8.24
N ALA A 739 6.57 -2.91 -8.58
CA ALA A 739 6.22 -3.95 -7.59
C ALA A 739 7.38 -4.90 -7.35
N THR A 740 7.70 -5.19 -6.08
CA THR A 740 8.89 -5.99 -5.73
C THR A 740 8.84 -6.58 -4.32
N GLY A 741 9.90 -7.28 -3.94
CA GLY A 741 10.18 -7.81 -2.60
C GLY A 741 11.67 -8.05 -2.42
N ASP A 742 12.12 -8.36 -1.21
CA ASP A 742 13.54 -8.44 -0.88
C ASP A 742 14.23 -9.62 -1.58
N VAL A 743 15.42 -9.41 -2.15
CA VAL A 743 16.19 -10.53 -2.72
C VAL A 743 16.45 -11.57 -1.62
N ASP A 744 15.96 -12.79 -1.85
CA ASP A 744 16.02 -13.92 -0.93
C ASP A 744 15.29 -13.69 0.41
N GLY A 745 14.32 -12.78 0.46
CA GLY A 745 13.61 -12.40 1.68
C GLY A 745 14.52 -11.74 2.75
N ILE A 746 13.89 -11.01 3.66
CA ILE A 746 14.57 -10.38 4.80
C ILE A 746 15.07 -11.40 5.83
N PHE A 747 14.30 -12.48 6.05
CA PHE A 747 14.66 -13.55 6.99
C PHE A 747 15.22 -14.78 6.25
N ARG A 748 15.98 -15.63 6.96
CA ARG A 748 16.47 -16.94 6.46
C ARG A 748 17.16 -16.84 5.08
N GLY A 749 17.06 -17.85 4.22
CA GLY A 749 17.73 -17.89 2.92
C GLY A 749 18.89 -18.89 2.79
N SER A 750 19.30 -19.15 1.56
CA SER A 750 20.46 -19.98 1.21
C SER A 750 21.21 -19.41 0.01
N ASP A 751 22.43 -19.89 -0.21
CA ASP A 751 23.23 -19.57 -1.40
C ASP A 751 22.47 -19.78 -2.71
N SER A 752 21.73 -20.88 -2.81
CA SER A 752 21.00 -21.30 -4.00
C SER A 752 19.71 -20.49 -4.20
N THR A 753 18.94 -20.25 -3.13
CA THR A 753 17.72 -19.44 -3.24
C THR A 753 18.06 -17.99 -3.52
N TYR A 754 19.16 -17.48 -2.94
CA TYR A 754 19.66 -16.15 -3.23
C TYR A 754 19.98 -15.96 -4.71
N VAL A 755 20.81 -16.85 -5.28
CA VAL A 755 21.15 -16.79 -6.71
C VAL A 755 19.89 -16.87 -7.56
N ARG A 756 18.97 -17.80 -7.27
CA ARG A 756 17.77 -17.98 -8.08
C ARG A 756 16.82 -16.80 -8.00
N ASP A 757 16.67 -16.18 -6.84
CA ASP A 757 15.79 -15.03 -6.67
C ASP A 757 16.37 -13.78 -7.34
N LEU A 758 17.68 -13.53 -7.16
CA LEU A 758 18.38 -12.43 -7.82
C LEU A 758 18.31 -12.54 -9.35
N GLN A 759 18.47 -13.75 -9.90
CA GLN A 759 18.43 -14.00 -11.35
C GLN A 759 17.20 -13.42 -12.04
N TRP A 760 16.00 -13.71 -11.51
CA TRP A 760 14.77 -13.25 -12.15
C TRP A 760 14.40 -11.82 -11.76
N LYS A 761 14.74 -11.38 -10.53
CA LYS A 761 14.56 -9.98 -10.10
C LYS A 761 15.43 -9.01 -10.90
N CYS A 762 16.53 -9.48 -11.50
CA CYS A 762 17.26 -8.68 -12.49
C CYS A 762 16.38 -8.25 -13.68
N PHE A 763 15.28 -8.96 -13.96
CA PHE A 763 14.29 -8.64 -14.98
C PHE A 763 12.99 -8.01 -14.42
N THR A 764 13.03 -7.41 -13.23
CA THR A 764 12.00 -6.51 -12.71
C THR A 764 12.52 -5.06 -12.63
N PRO A 765 11.66 -4.03 -12.61
CA PRO A 765 12.11 -2.64 -12.63
C PRO A 765 12.99 -2.24 -11.45
N VAL A 766 12.71 -2.76 -10.24
CA VAL A 766 13.38 -2.34 -9.00
C VAL A 766 13.44 -3.51 -8.02
N PHE A 767 14.54 -3.61 -7.27
CA PHE A 767 14.72 -4.58 -6.19
C PHE A 767 15.86 -4.16 -5.27
N MET A 768 15.86 -4.69 -4.05
CA MET A 768 16.94 -4.48 -3.08
C MET A 768 17.20 -5.74 -2.28
N VAL A 769 18.36 -5.76 -1.61
CA VAL A 769 18.67 -6.71 -0.54
C VAL A 769 18.38 -6.04 0.80
N MET A 770 17.86 -6.80 1.76
CA MET A 770 17.55 -6.33 3.10
C MET A 770 18.34 -7.14 4.13
N SER A 771 19.41 -6.56 4.66
CA SER A 771 20.32 -7.22 5.60
C SER A 771 19.92 -6.93 7.05
N GLY A 772 20.60 -7.57 8.02
CA GLY A 772 20.31 -7.29 9.43
C GLY A 772 19.14 -8.08 10.03
N TRP A 773 18.64 -9.13 9.39
CA TRP A 773 17.55 -9.94 9.98
C TRP A 773 17.72 -11.44 9.76
N ALA A 774 18.71 -11.83 8.97
CA ALA A 774 19.10 -13.22 8.75
C ALA A 774 20.47 -13.50 9.39
N LYS A 775 20.78 -14.79 9.58
CA LYS A 775 22.08 -15.23 10.13
C LYS A 775 23.27 -14.77 9.28
N LYS A 776 23.07 -14.63 7.97
CA LYS A 776 24.02 -14.03 7.02
C LYS A 776 23.35 -12.81 6.41
N ASP A 777 24.11 -11.74 6.24
CA ASP A 777 23.64 -10.56 5.51
C ASP A 777 23.38 -10.90 4.03
N LYS A 778 22.68 -9.99 3.35
CA LYS A 778 22.06 -10.26 2.04
C LYS A 778 22.81 -9.62 0.87
N GLN A 779 24.06 -9.20 1.04
CA GLN A 779 24.83 -8.70 -0.11
C GLN A 779 25.20 -9.82 -1.10
N PRO A 780 25.25 -9.53 -2.41
CA PRO A 780 25.37 -10.55 -3.46
C PRO A 780 26.71 -11.31 -3.50
N TYR A 781 27.69 -10.87 -2.72
CA TYR A 781 29.01 -11.50 -2.59
C TYR A 781 29.17 -12.34 -1.32
N ILE A 782 28.19 -12.36 -0.40
CA ILE A 782 28.33 -12.95 0.94
C ILE A 782 28.54 -14.47 0.93
N TYR A 783 28.03 -15.16 -0.09
CA TYR A 783 28.18 -16.61 -0.20
C TYR A 783 29.48 -17.06 -0.88
N GLY A 784 30.30 -16.14 -1.41
CA GLY A 784 31.55 -16.48 -2.10
C GLY A 784 31.33 -17.16 -3.45
N GLU A 785 32.41 -17.67 -4.04
CA GLU A 785 32.34 -18.37 -5.33
C GLU A 785 31.71 -19.78 -5.21
N PRO A 786 30.94 -20.24 -6.21
CA PRO A 786 30.67 -19.60 -7.51
C PRO A 786 29.50 -18.59 -7.50
N TYR A 787 28.82 -18.41 -6.35
CA TYR A 787 27.61 -17.60 -6.25
C TYR A 787 27.87 -16.12 -6.58
N THR A 788 28.99 -15.57 -6.10
CA THR A 788 29.40 -14.18 -6.39
C THR A 788 29.52 -13.94 -7.90
N THR A 789 30.22 -14.81 -8.63
CA THR A 789 30.36 -14.68 -10.10
C THR A 789 29.01 -14.80 -10.81
N ILE A 790 28.14 -15.72 -10.37
CA ILE A 790 26.81 -15.85 -10.95
C ILE A 790 25.99 -14.57 -10.70
N ASN A 791 25.93 -14.08 -9.46
CA ASN A 791 25.18 -12.86 -9.13
C ASN A 791 25.69 -11.65 -9.94
N ARG A 792 27.01 -11.49 -10.02
CA ARG A 792 27.65 -10.43 -10.82
C ARG A 792 27.22 -10.49 -12.29
N LYS A 793 27.23 -11.68 -12.92
CA LYS A 793 26.80 -11.88 -14.32
C LYS A 793 25.38 -11.33 -14.58
N TYR A 794 24.43 -11.60 -13.69
CA TYR A 794 23.04 -11.14 -13.88
C TYR A 794 22.87 -9.65 -13.59
N LEU A 795 23.57 -9.12 -12.60
CA LEU A 795 23.59 -7.69 -12.31
C LEU A 795 24.24 -6.89 -13.45
N GLU A 796 25.34 -7.37 -14.03
CA GLU A 796 25.99 -6.75 -15.19
C GLU A 796 25.08 -6.78 -16.43
N LEU A 797 24.39 -7.90 -16.66
CA LEU A 797 23.39 -7.99 -17.72
C LEU A 797 22.28 -6.97 -17.52
N LYS A 798 21.76 -6.83 -16.30
CA LYS A 798 20.76 -5.81 -15.99
C LYS A 798 21.28 -4.39 -16.27
N MET A 799 22.50 -4.07 -15.83
CA MET A 799 23.11 -2.76 -16.09
C MET A 799 23.18 -2.48 -17.59
N ARG A 800 23.60 -3.46 -18.40
CA ARG A 800 23.59 -3.32 -19.86
C ARG A 800 22.17 -3.15 -20.41
N LEU A 801 21.16 -3.84 -19.89
CA LEU A 801 19.76 -3.74 -20.31
C LEU A 801 19.02 -2.46 -19.86
N THR A 802 19.69 -1.56 -19.14
CA THR A 802 19.11 -0.28 -18.68
C THR A 802 18.31 0.47 -19.75
N PRO A 803 18.82 0.76 -20.97
CA PRO A 803 18.04 1.51 -21.97
C PRO A 803 16.77 0.77 -22.44
N TYR A 804 16.82 -0.56 -22.54
CA TYR A 804 15.65 -1.39 -22.85
C TYR A 804 14.62 -1.31 -21.71
N MET A 805 15.02 -1.58 -20.47
CA MET A 805 14.11 -1.60 -19.32
C MET A 805 13.56 -0.21 -19.00
N TYR A 806 14.39 0.83 -19.16
CA TYR A 806 14.02 2.21 -18.89
C TYR A 806 13.00 2.75 -19.91
N THR A 807 13.12 2.33 -21.18
CA THR A 807 12.09 2.60 -22.20
C THR A 807 10.72 2.05 -21.78
N TYR A 808 10.69 0.84 -21.22
CA TYR A 808 9.44 0.26 -20.72
C TYR A 808 8.95 0.91 -19.42
N CYS A 809 9.84 1.42 -18.57
CA CYS A 809 9.43 2.23 -17.41
C CYS A 809 8.80 3.56 -17.87
N ALA A 810 9.34 4.20 -18.90
CA ALA A 810 8.73 5.38 -19.52
C ALA A 810 7.37 5.05 -20.16
N GLN A 811 7.25 3.90 -20.84
CA GLN A 811 5.95 3.42 -21.33
C GLN A 811 4.95 3.19 -20.19
N ALA A 812 5.39 2.63 -19.05
CA ALA A 812 4.55 2.43 -17.89
C ALA A 812 4.07 3.77 -17.31
N HIS A 813 4.94 4.78 -17.25
CA HIS A 813 4.56 6.15 -16.90
C HIS A 813 3.53 6.73 -17.88
N GLU A 814 3.71 6.53 -19.18
CA GLU A 814 2.80 7.06 -20.21
C GLU A 814 1.45 6.35 -20.27
N THR A 815 1.39 5.05 -19.94
CA THR A 815 0.24 4.18 -20.30
C THR A 815 -0.26 3.28 -19.19
N GLY A 816 0.40 3.20 -18.04
CA GLY A 816 0.07 2.25 -16.98
C GLY A 816 0.43 0.79 -17.25
N VAL A 817 0.88 0.44 -18.47
CA VAL A 817 1.29 -0.92 -18.81
C VAL A 817 2.66 -1.21 -18.17
N PRO A 818 2.76 -2.22 -17.27
CA PRO A 818 3.99 -2.46 -16.52
C PRO A 818 5.12 -3.00 -17.40
N THR A 819 6.35 -2.91 -16.92
CA THR A 819 7.52 -3.55 -17.52
C THR A 819 7.51 -5.07 -17.30
N SER A 820 7.16 -5.53 -16.09
CA SER A 820 6.95 -6.96 -15.78
C SER A 820 5.51 -7.35 -16.07
N ARG A 821 5.28 -8.05 -17.18
CA ARG A 821 3.95 -8.29 -17.76
C ARG A 821 3.54 -9.74 -17.59
N ALA A 822 2.38 -9.95 -16.96
CA ALA A 822 1.70 -11.24 -17.06
C ALA A 822 1.49 -11.61 -18.54
N MET A 823 1.61 -12.89 -18.89
CA MET A 823 1.58 -13.35 -20.28
C MET A 823 0.32 -12.86 -21.04
N VAL A 824 -0.83 -12.77 -20.36
CA VAL A 824 -2.10 -12.31 -20.94
C VAL A 824 -2.05 -10.86 -21.47
N LEU A 825 -1.15 -10.01 -20.99
CA LEU A 825 -1.01 -8.64 -21.53
C LEU A 825 -0.45 -8.64 -22.96
N GLU A 826 0.44 -9.57 -23.28
CA GLU A 826 1.06 -9.68 -24.61
C GLU A 826 0.32 -10.66 -25.52
N PHE A 827 -0.35 -11.66 -24.94
CA PHE A 827 -1.03 -12.73 -25.67
C PHE A 827 -2.49 -12.89 -25.22
N PRO A 828 -3.33 -11.83 -25.23
CA PRO A 828 -4.68 -11.87 -24.68
C PRO A 828 -5.62 -12.84 -25.41
N ASN A 829 -5.29 -13.22 -26.65
CA ASN A 829 -6.08 -14.17 -27.45
C ASN A 829 -5.67 -15.63 -27.25
N ASP A 830 -4.69 -15.89 -26.37
CA ASP A 830 -4.17 -17.23 -26.08
C ASP A 830 -4.71 -17.70 -24.71
N PRO A 831 -5.67 -18.65 -24.68
CA PRO A 831 -6.30 -19.09 -23.44
C PRO A 831 -5.35 -19.68 -22.40
N VAL A 832 -4.19 -20.20 -22.82
CA VAL A 832 -3.16 -20.72 -21.91
C VAL A 832 -2.62 -19.61 -20.99
N THR A 833 -2.67 -18.37 -21.45
CA THR A 833 -2.13 -17.22 -20.71
C THR A 833 -3.11 -16.61 -19.71
N TRP A 834 -4.38 -17.00 -19.75
CA TRP A 834 -5.44 -16.35 -18.97
C TRP A 834 -5.39 -16.65 -17.47
N GLY A 835 -4.80 -17.77 -17.08
CA GLY A 835 -4.82 -18.25 -15.71
C GLY A 835 -3.52 -18.91 -15.24
N LYS A 836 -3.67 -19.80 -14.26
CA LYS A 836 -2.57 -20.41 -13.49
C LYS A 836 -1.52 -21.15 -14.32
N GLN A 837 -1.85 -21.54 -15.56
CA GLN A 837 -0.94 -22.26 -16.44
C GLN A 837 0.37 -21.48 -16.71
N THR A 838 0.32 -20.14 -16.69
CA THR A 838 1.50 -19.29 -16.93
C THR A 838 1.94 -18.47 -15.71
N GLN A 839 1.48 -18.81 -14.50
CA GLN A 839 1.72 -18.01 -13.28
C GLN A 839 3.19 -17.91 -12.82
N TYR A 840 4.08 -18.76 -13.36
CA TYR A 840 5.51 -18.80 -12.99
C TYR A 840 6.42 -18.36 -14.13
N GLN A 841 5.91 -17.53 -15.05
CA GLN A 841 6.67 -16.91 -16.14
C GLN A 841 6.03 -15.58 -16.50
N PHE A 842 6.81 -14.69 -17.10
CA PHE A 842 6.33 -13.37 -17.47
C PHE A 842 7.12 -12.79 -18.64
N MET A 843 6.58 -11.74 -19.26
CA MET A 843 7.28 -10.95 -20.25
C MET A 843 7.94 -9.75 -19.56
N ASN A 844 9.24 -9.53 -19.78
CA ASN A 844 9.91 -8.27 -19.45
C ASN A 844 9.92 -7.39 -20.71
N GLY A 845 9.10 -6.35 -20.72
CA GLY A 845 8.77 -5.61 -21.94
C GLY A 845 8.07 -6.54 -22.95
N GLU A 846 8.42 -6.40 -24.23
CA GLU A 846 7.81 -7.20 -25.32
C GLU A 846 8.73 -8.29 -25.88
N SER A 847 10.01 -8.27 -25.49
CA SER A 847 11.04 -9.10 -26.12
C SER A 847 11.48 -10.30 -25.28
N PHE A 848 11.55 -10.17 -23.95
CA PHE A 848 12.07 -11.23 -23.08
C PHE A 848 10.95 -12.00 -22.39
N LEU A 849 10.94 -13.33 -22.52
CA LEU A 849 10.18 -14.24 -21.68
C LEU A 849 11.10 -14.77 -20.58
N VAL A 850 10.75 -14.47 -19.33
CA VAL A 850 11.49 -14.87 -18.14
C VAL A 850 10.72 -16.00 -17.45
N ALA A 851 11.36 -17.15 -17.25
CA ALA A 851 10.75 -18.31 -16.58
C ALA A 851 11.59 -18.75 -15.38
N PRO A 852 11.38 -18.14 -14.19
CA PRO A 852 12.21 -18.37 -13.02
C PRO A 852 12.24 -19.83 -12.55
N VAL A 853 13.34 -20.23 -11.94
CA VAL A 853 13.48 -21.52 -11.25
C VAL A 853 13.02 -21.33 -9.80
N TYR A 854 11.88 -21.90 -9.46
CA TYR A 854 11.22 -21.74 -8.15
C TYR A 854 11.19 -23.04 -7.32
N LYS A 855 11.98 -24.05 -7.71
CA LYS A 855 12.16 -25.31 -6.99
C LYS A 855 13.63 -25.67 -6.93
N SER A 856 14.02 -26.44 -5.92
CA SER A 856 15.38 -26.97 -5.75
C SER A 856 15.74 -28.03 -6.80
N GLN A 857 15.89 -27.60 -8.06
CA GLN A 857 16.13 -28.45 -9.21
C GLN A 857 17.04 -27.73 -10.22
N ALA A 858 17.91 -28.48 -10.89
CA ALA A 858 18.74 -27.97 -11.99
C ALA A 858 18.02 -27.96 -13.35
N LYS A 859 16.68 -27.95 -13.31
CA LYS A 859 15.79 -28.10 -14.46
C LYS A 859 14.53 -27.27 -14.25
N ARG A 860 13.87 -26.91 -15.35
CA ARG A 860 12.57 -26.22 -15.34
C ARG A 860 11.60 -26.94 -16.27
N ASP A 861 10.51 -27.45 -15.70
CA ASP A 861 9.38 -28.01 -16.44
C ASP A 861 8.32 -26.95 -16.72
N SER A 862 7.33 -27.19 -17.58
CA SER A 862 6.15 -26.32 -17.74
C SER A 862 6.48 -24.85 -18.05
N ILE A 863 7.37 -24.63 -19.03
CA ILE A 863 7.56 -23.30 -19.64
C ILE A 863 6.69 -23.26 -20.90
N TYR A 864 5.73 -22.36 -20.95
CA TYR A 864 4.92 -22.15 -22.14
C TYR A 864 5.56 -21.10 -23.03
N LEU A 865 5.83 -21.44 -24.29
CA LEU A 865 6.22 -20.47 -25.32
C LEU A 865 4.99 -20.13 -26.17
N PRO A 866 4.47 -18.90 -26.15
CA PRO A 866 3.34 -18.50 -27.00
C PRO A 866 3.69 -18.56 -28.49
N LYS A 867 2.67 -18.47 -29.36
CA LYS A 867 2.86 -18.51 -30.83
C LYS A 867 3.95 -17.53 -31.31
N GLY A 868 4.89 -18.05 -32.10
CA GLY A 868 6.04 -17.30 -32.63
C GLY A 868 7.30 -18.18 -32.63
N THR A 869 8.44 -17.59 -32.96
CA THR A 869 9.76 -18.23 -32.73
C THR A 869 10.42 -17.56 -31.54
N TRP A 870 11.01 -18.36 -30.67
CA TRP A 870 11.72 -17.91 -29.47
C TRP A 870 13.13 -18.45 -29.48
N TYR A 871 14.10 -17.63 -29.08
CA TYR A 871 15.50 -18.02 -28.99
C TYR A 871 15.89 -18.13 -27.51
N ASP A 872 16.53 -19.22 -27.12
CA ASP A 872 17.23 -19.24 -25.82
C ASP A 872 18.30 -18.15 -25.83
N TYR A 873 18.22 -17.24 -24.87
CA TYR A 873 19.09 -16.05 -24.83
C TYR A 873 20.58 -16.42 -24.71
N TRP A 874 20.90 -17.57 -24.13
CA TRP A 874 22.26 -17.95 -23.79
C TRP A 874 23.00 -18.63 -24.93
N ASP A 875 22.32 -19.54 -25.63
CA ASP A 875 22.94 -20.38 -26.67
C ASP A 875 22.37 -20.18 -28.07
N GLY A 876 21.35 -19.32 -28.22
CA GLY A 876 20.72 -18.98 -29.49
C GLY A 876 19.84 -20.08 -30.09
N LYS A 877 19.60 -21.18 -29.36
CA LYS A 877 18.72 -22.25 -29.85
C LYS A 877 17.31 -21.72 -30.09
N ALA A 878 16.83 -21.89 -31.33
CA ALA A 878 15.47 -21.54 -31.70
C ALA A 878 14.47 -22.62 -31.24
N TYR A 879 13.30 -22.15 -30.79
CA TYR A 879 12.15 -22.93 -30.38
C TYR A 879 10.91 -22.41 -31.10
N THR A 880 10.15 -23.33 -31.70
CA THR A 880 8.81 -23.03 -32.21
C THR A 880 7.85 -22.88 -31.04
N GLY A 881 7.16 -21.75 -30.96
CA GLY A 881 6.17 -21.43 -29.95
C GLY A 881 4.84 -22.16 -30.17
N ASN A 882 3.83 -21.77 -29.38
CA ASN A 882 2.63 -22.56 -29.11
C ASN A 882 2.98 -23.97 -28.58
N THR A 883 3.97 -24.05 -27.68
CA THR A 883 4.49 -25.32 -27.16
C THR A 883 4.85 -25.22 -25.68
N TRP A 884 4.91 -26.37 -25.03
CA TRP A 884 5.40 -26.53 -23.66
C TRP A 884 6.80 -27.13 -23.66
N LEU A 885 7.74 -26.43 -23.03
CA LEU A 885 9.07 -26.98 -22.75
C LEU A 885 9.06 -27.60 -21.36
N ASN A 886 9.44 -28.88 -21.32
CA ASN A 886 9.70 -29.62 -20.08
C ASN A 886 11.17 -30.05 -20.04
N ASN A 887 11.68 -30.32 -18.84
CA ASN A 887 13.04 -30.77 -18.61
C ASN A 887 14.10 -29.82 -19.20
N TYR A 888 13.81 -28.51 -19.23
CA TYR A 888 14.76 -27.50 -19.72
C TYR A 888 15.98 -27.47 -18.77
N PRO A 889 17.23 -27.64 -19.27
CA PRO A 889 18.42 -27.59 -18.42
C PRO A 889 18.62 -26.19 -17.84
N ALA A 890 18.50 -26.09 -16.52
CA ALA A 890 18.68 -24.85 -15.76
C ALA A 890 19.69 -25.10 -14.64
N PRO A 891 20.99 -25.30 -14.92
CA PRO A 891 22.02 -25.28 -13.88
C PRO A 891 21.98 -23.96 -13.09
N LEU A 892 22.66 -23.90 -11.95
CA LEU A 892 22.55 -22.77 -11.01
C LEU A 892 22.84 -21.42 -11.68
N ASP A 893 23.74 -21.37 -12.66
CA ASP A 893 24.18 -20.18 -13.39
C ASP A 893 23.30 -19.80 -14.61
N LYS A 894 22.27 -20.60 -14.93
CA LYS A 894 21.38 -20.43 -16.09
C LYS A 894 19.92 -20.27 -15.66
N LEU A 895 19.38 -19.08 -15.88
CA LEU A 895 17.96 -18.75 -15.82
C LEU A 895 17.32 -19.08 -17.18
N PRO A 896 16.19 -19.81 -17.24
CA PRO A 896 15.43 -19.95 -18.48
C PRO A 896 14.93 -18.57 -18.97
N LEU A 897 15.56 -18.07 -20.03
CA LEU A 897 15.36 -16.74 -20.58
C LEU A 897 15.29 -16.86 -22.11
N PHE A 898 14.21 -16.37 -22.69
CA PHE A 898 13.95 -16.51 -24.12
C PHE A 898 13.69 -15.15 -24.76
N VAL A 899 14.24 -14.93 -25.95
CA VAL A 899 14.01 -13.72 -26.74
C VAL A 899 13.06 -14.02 -27.87
N LYS A 900 12.02 -13.19 -28.01
CA LYS A 900 11.07 -13.29 -29.11
C LYS A 900 11.75 -12.90 -30.42
N GLN A 901 11.51 -13.67 -31.47
CA GLN A 901 11.91 -13.30 -32.82
C GLN A 901 11.35 -11.91 -33.20
N GLY A 902 12.18 -11.07 -33.82
CA GLY A 902 11.88 -9.67 -34.14
C GLY A 902 12.38 -8.66 -33.10
N ALA A 903 12.90 -9.11 -31.96
CA ALA A 903 13.39 -8.23 -30.91
C ALA A 903 14.56 -7.34 -31.36
N ILE A 904 14.55 -6.09 -30.88
CA ILE A 904 15.64 -5.13 -30.97
C ILE A 904 15.91 -4.68 -29.54
N ILE A 905 17.06 -5.06 -28.98
CA ILE A 905 17.40 -4.85 -27.58
C ILE A 905 18.55 -3.84 -27.51
N PRO A 906 18.28 -2.56 -27.21
CA PRO A 906 19.34 -1.61 -26.94
C PRO A 906 20.02 -1.97 -25.61
N MET A 907 21.34 -1.87 -25.59
CA MET A 907 22.13 -2.06 -24.38
C MET A 907 23.22 -1.01 -24.24
N TYR A 908 23.44 -0.56 -23.01
CA TYR A 908 24.58 0.28 -22.67
C TYR A 908 25.88 -0.54 -22.59
N PRO A 909 27.04 0.14 -22.58
CA PRO A 909 28.31 -0.49 -22.26
C PRO A 909 28.26 -1.14 -20.87
N ALA A 910 29.11 -2.14 -20.66
CA ALA A 910 29.25 -2.74 -19.33
C ALA A 910 29.71 -1.70 -18.31
N MET A 911 28.93 -1.53 -17.23
CA MET A 911 29.18 -0.59 -16.14
C MET A 911 28.64 -1.14 -14.82
N ASN A 912 29.23 -0.71 -13.71
CA ASN A 912 28.86 -1.13 -12.37
C ASN A 912 27.75 -0.27 -11.75
N TYR A 913 27.57 0.96 -12.17
CA TYR A 913 26.50 1.85 -11.70
C TYR A 913 26.12 2.84 -12.80
N ASP A 914 24.91 3.41 -12.70
CA ASP A 914 24.41 4.36 -13.70
C ASP A 914 25.34 5.58 -13.80
N GLY A 915 25.84 5.85 -15.00
CA GLY A 915 26.73 6.98 -15.26
C GLY A 915 28.23 6.74 -14.98
N GLU A 916 28.66 5.52 -14.62
CA GLU A 916 30.11 5.21 -14.47
C GLU A 916 30.89 5.47 -15.75
N LYS A 917 30.28 5.17 -16.90
CA LYS A 917 30.84 5.38 -18.24
C LYS A 917 29.83 6.15 -19.08
N ARG A 918 30.34 6.90 -20.06
CA ARG A 918 29.48 7.53 -21.07
C ARG A 918 28.76 6.44 -21.89
N ALA A 919 27.46 6.63 -22.13
CA ALA A 919 26.63 5.76 -22.94
C ALA A 919 26.59 6.19 -24.43
N ASP A 920 27.72 6.71 -24.93
CA ASP A 920 27.91 7.15 -26.31
C ASP A 920 28.32 6.00 -27.26
N SER A 921 28.44 4.78 -26.73
CA SER A 921 28.33 3.55 -27.48
C SER A 921 27.02 2.85 -27.13
N LEU A 922 26.23 2.46 -28.14
CA LEU A 922 24.96 1.73 -27.95
C LEU A 922 25.02 0.39 -28.68
N THR A 923 24.92 -0.71 -27.93
CA THR A 923 24.75 -2.03 -28.53
C THR A 923 23.29 -2.21 -28.94
N LEU A 924 23.04 -2.75 -30.13
CA LEU A 924 21.73 -3.19 -30.60
C LEU A 924 21.80 -4.70 -30.85
N GLU A 925 21.30 -5.49 -29.91
CA GLU A 925 21.15 -6.93 -30.09
C GLU A 925 19.84 -7.21 -30.83
N ILE A 926 19.94 -7.78 -32.04
CA ILE A 926 18.85 -7.84 -33.01
C ILE A 926 18.58 -9.29 -33.39
N TYR A 927 17.32 -9.71 -33.24
CA TYR A 927 16.79 -11.00 -33.69
C TYR A 927 15.92 -10.77 -34.93
N PRO A 928 16.46 -10.82 -36.16
CA PRO A 928 15.79 -10.31 -37.35
C PRO A 928 14.51 -11.07 -37.69
N TYR A 929 13.44 -10.34 -38.02
CA TYR A 929 12.20 -10.92 -38.57
C TYR A 929 11.26 -9.90 -39.18
N LYS A 930 10.95 -10.08 -40.48
CA LYS A 930 10.02 -9.23 -41.23
C LYS A 930 10.29 -7.76 -40.92
N LYS A 931 9.25 -6.99 -40.58
CA LYS A 931 9.40 -5.64 -40.02
C LYS A 931 9.23 -5.71 -38.51
N SER A 932 10.19 -5.17 -37.78
CA SER A 932 10.10 -4.96 -36.34
C SER A 932 10.67 -3.59 -35.96
N SER A 933 10.31 -3.10 -34.77
CA SER A 933 10.69 -1.77 -34.33
C SER A 933 10.86 -1.68 -32.82
N PHE A 934 11.73 -0.78 -32.37
CA PHE A 934 11.87 -0.37 -30.99
C PHE A 934 12.03 1.15 -30.93
N ASN A 935 11.26 1.82 -30.06
CA ASN A 935 11.33 3.27 -29.92
C ASN A 935 12.05 3.62 -28.62
N LEU A 936 13.37 3.75 -28.69
CA LEU A 936 14.24 3.99 -27.54
C LEU A 936 13.92 5.34 -26.90
N TYR A 937 13.54 5.33 -25.63
CA TYR A 937 13.33 6.53 -24.82
C TYR A 937 14.59 6.85 -24.01
N GLU A 938 15.00 8.12 -24.04
CA GLU A 938 16.11 8.63 -23.25
C GLU A 938 15.80 10.01 -22.68
N ASP A 939 16.16 10.23 -21.42
CA ASP A 939 16.15 11.51 -20.74
C ASP A 939 17.40 11.60 -19.84
N ASP A 940 17.50 12.62 -18.99
CA ASP A 940 18.64 12.74 -18.08
C ASP A 940 18.72 11.61 -17.01
N GLY A 941 17.62 10.90 -16.77
CA GLY A 941 17.47 9.84 -15.78
C GLY A 941 17.37 10.30 -14.34
N LEU A 942 17.41 11.60 -14.07
CA LEU A 942 17.66 12.15 -12.72
C LEU A 942 16.62 13.17 -12.29
N THR A 943 16.27 14.11 -13.16
CA THR A 943 15.45 15.27 -12.78
C THR A 943 13.99 15.12 -13.19
N ARG A 944 13.16 16.09 -12.83
CA ARG A 944 11.75 16.13 -13.20
C ARG A 944 11.49 16.75 -14.57
N ASP A 945 12.54 17.17 -15.28
CA ASP A 945 12.43 17.91 -16.54
C ASP A 945 11.70 17.11 -17.64
N TYR A 946 11.68 15.76 -17.54
CA TYR A 946 10.91 14.90 -18.44
C TYR A 946 9.41 15.24 -18.46
N ARG A 947 8.86 15.77 -17.37
CA ARG A 947 7.45 16.19 -17.27
C ARG A 947 7.13 17.37 -18.20
N GLU A 948 8.14 18.19 -18.49
CA GLU A 948 8.06 19.33 -19.41
C GLU A 948 8.49 18.95 -20.84
N GLY A 949 8.65 17.66 -21.13
CA GLY A 949 9.03 17.17 -22.45
C GLY A 949 10.54 17.08 -22.70
N ALA A 950 11.38 17.22 -21.66
CA ALA A 950 12.83 17.08 -21.79
C ALA A 950 13.28 15.61 -21.90
N PHE A 951 12.98 14.99 -23.04
CA PHE A 951 13.42 13.65 -23.41
C PHE A 951 13.61 13.55 -24.93
N ALA A 952 14.23 12.48 -25.40
CA ALA A 952 14.31 12.13 -26.81
C ALA A 952 13.84 10.70 -27.06
N LYS A 953 13.26 10.47 -28.24
CA LYS A 953 12.85 9.16 -28.73
C LYS A 953 13.57 8.84 -30.04
N THR A 954 14.17 7.66 -30.14
CA THR A 954 14.88 7.18 -31.33
C THR A 954 14.20 5.92 -31.84
N LEU A 955 13.50 6.03 -32.98
CA LEU A 955 12.88 4.88 -33.63
C LEU A 955 13.98 4.06 -34.32
N ILE A 956 14.03 2.77 -34.00
CA ILE A 956 14.91 1.79 -34.63
C ILE A 956 14.01 0.77 -35.31
N GLU A 957 14.18 0.58 -36.61
CA GLU A 957 13.41 -0.39 -37.41
C GLU A 957 14.34 -1.40 -38.05
N VAL A 958 13.89 -2.66 -38.07
CA VAL A 958 14.57 -3.74 -38.79
C VAL A 958 13.62 -4.27 -39.86
N ALA A 959 14.11 -4.35 -41.10
CA ALA A 959 13.46 -5.06 -42.19
C ALA A 959 14.34 -6.25 -42.59
N ALA A 960 13.89 -7.46 -42.25
CA ALA A 960 14.56 -8.71 -42.53
C ALA A 960 13.74 -9.51 -43.57
N ALA A 961 14.22 -9.50 -44.81
CA ALA A 961 13.76 -10.33 -45.91
C ALA A 961 14.89 -11.31 -46.29
N ASN A 962 15.37 -11.29 -47.54
CA ASN A 962 16.62 -11.99 -47.90
C ASN A 962 17.84 -11.28 -47.29
N ASP A 963 17.87 -9.95 -47.40
CA ASP A 963 18.83 -9.07 -46.72
C ASP A 963 18.26 -8.57 -45.38
N VAL A 964 19.13 -8.11 -44.49
CA VAL A 964 18.74 -7.41 -43.25
C VAL A 964 19.08 -5.93 -43.37
N GLN A 965 18.08 -5.08 -43.16
CA GLN A 965 18.23 -3.63 -43.11
C GLN A 965 17.87 -3.14 -41.71
N VAL A 966 18.78 -2.38 -41.09
CA VAL A 966 18.57 -1.71 -39.80
C VAL A 966 18.56 -0.20 -40.04
N SER A 967 17.44 0.46 -39.73
CA SER A 967 17.24 1.89 -39.87
C SER A 967 17.15 2.50 -38.47
N ILE A 968 18.12 3.35 -38.12
CA ILE A 968 18.13 4.11 -36.86
C ILE A 968 17.75 5.54 -37.23
N HIS A 969 16.50 5.92 -36.98
CA HIS A 969 15.98 7.22 -37.36
C HIS A 969 16.55 8.34 -36.48
N ALA A 970 16.52 9.58 -36.98
CA ALA A 970 16.91 10.75 -36.21
C ALA A 970 16.15 10.84 -34.87
N ALA A 971 16.88 11.07 -33.78
CA ALA A 971 16.33 11.19 -32.44
C ALA A 971 15.47 12.46 -32.30
N VAL A 972 14.17 12.28 -32.03
CA VAL A 972 13.19 13.37 -31.88
C VAL A 972 13.08 13.78 -30.42
N GLY A 973 13.18 15.08 -30.14
CA GLY A 973 13.19 15.64 -28.78
C GLY A 973 14.59 16.00 -28.28
N ASN A 974 14.68 16.63 -27.12
CA ASN A 974 15.94 17.13 -26.56
C ASN A 974 15.93 17.09 -25.03
N TYR A 975 17.10 16.92 -24.42
CA TYR A 975 17.29 16.95 -22.97
C TYR A 975 18.76 17.29 -22.65
N ALA A 976 19.01 17.76 -21.42
CA ALA A 976 20.36 18.07 -20.97
C ALA A 976 21.24 16.81 -20.96
N GLY A 977 22.37 16.85 -21.67
CA GLY A 977 23.27 15.69 -21.78
C GLY A 977 22.93 14.70 -22.90
N LYS A 978 21.97 15.02 -23.79
CA LYS A 978 21.70 14.20 -25.00
C LYS A 978 22.97 14.02 -25.83
N TYR A 979 23.29 12.77 -26.17
CA TYR A 979 24.42 12.46 -27.05
C TYR A 979 24.13 12.89 -28.50
N LEU A 980 24.97 13.76 -29.05
CA LEU A 980 24.86 14.24 -30.45
C LEU A 980 25.41 13.25 -31.48
N GLN A 981 26.30 12.35 -31.04
CA GLN A 981 26.90 11.31 -31.85
C GLN A 981 27.06 10.04 -31.02
N ARG A 982 26.99 8.88 -31.68
CA ARG A 982 27.22 7.58 -31.06
C ARG A 982 28.00 6.64 -31.96
N VAL A 983 28.71 5.71 -31.33
CA VAL A 983 29.10 4.45 -31.96
C VAL A 983 27.97 3.45 -31.75
N TYR A 984 27.53 2.80 -32.82
CA TYR A 984 26.58 1.69 -32.72
C TYR A 984 27.34 0.37 -32.87
N VAL A 985 27.05 -0.56 -31.97
CA VAL A 985 27.53 -1.94 -32.02
C VAL A 985 26.33 -2.83 -32.31
N LEU A 986 26.23 -3.42 -33.49
CA LEU A 986 25.08 -4.27 -33.82
C LEU A 986 25.51 -5.73 -33.66
N ASP A 987 24.73 -6.48 -32.89
CA ASP A 987 24.84 -7.94 -32.76
C ASP A 987 23.61 -8.54 -33.44
N VAL A 988 23.76 -8.94 -34.71
CA VAL A 988 22.65 -9.41 -35.55
C VAL A 988 22.66 -10.93 -35.63
N HIS A 989 21.67 -11.57 -35.01
CA HIS A 989 21.55 -13.04 -34.94
C HIS A 989 21.13 -13.64 -36.28
N GLN A 990 22.03 -14.36 -36.95
CA GLN A 990 21.76 -15.06 -38.21
C GLN A 990 22.77 -16.21 -38.45
N ALA A 991 22.30 -17.31 -39.05
CA ALA A 991 23.09 -18.53 -39.17
C ALA A 991 24.23 -18.49 -40.21
N ALA A 992 24.29 -17.48 -41.07
CA ALA A 992 25.24 -17.39 -42.17
C ALA A 992 26.02 -16.07 -42.15
N ALA A 993 27.27 -16.14 -42.60
CA ALA A 993 28.11 -14.97 -42.79
C ALA A 993 27.51 -14.05 -43.88
N PRO A 994 27.56 -12.72 -43.70
CA PRO A 994 27.07 -11.80 -44.72
C PRO A 994 28.07 -11.72 -45.89
N LYS A 995 27.56 -11.54 -47.11
CA LYS A 995 28.37 -11.25 -48.31
C LYS A 995 28.99 -9.87 -48.24
N SER A 996 28.24 -8.89 -47.73
CA SER A 996 28.72 -7.52 -47.55
C SER A 996 27.90 -6.80 -46.49
N VAL A 997 28.54 -5.85 -45.80
CA VAL A 997 27.87 -4.94 -44.87
C VAL A 997 28.20 -3.50 -45.29
N ALA A 998 27.20 -2.63 -45.29
CA ALA A 998 27.37 -1.20 -45.56
C ALA A 998 26.68 -0.34 -44.50
N VAL A 999 27.32 0.76 -44.12
CA VAL A 999 26.78 1.79 -43.22
C VAL A 999 26.64 3.07 -44.02
N ASN A 1000 25.41 3.58 -44.15
CA ASN A 1000 25.04 4.74 -44.99
C ASN A 1000 25.56 4.62 -46.43
N GLY A 1001 25.52 3.41 -47.00
CA GLY A 1001 26.01 3.11 -48.34
C GLY A 1001 27.53 2.89 -48.44
N ALA A 1002 28.31 3.20 -47.41
CA ALA A 1002 29.75 2.93 -47.39
C ALA A 1002 30.02 1.49 -46.91
N PRO A 1003 30.76 0.66 -47.67
CA PRO A 1003 31.09 -0.69 -47.25
C PRO A 1003 32.00 -0.69 -46.01
N VAL A 1004 31.79 -1.65 -45.10
CA VAL A 1004 32.68 -1.89 -43.95
C VAL A 1004 33.50 -3.15 -44.15
N LYS A 1005 34.74 -3.15 -43.64
CA LYS A 1005 35.64 -4.30 -43.74
C LYS A 1005 35.09 -5.47 -42.92
N ILE A 1006 34.99 -6.65 -43.54
CA ILE A 1006 34.72 -7.92 -42.87
C ILE A 1006 36.07 -8.53 -42.45
N TYR A 1007 36.25 -8.78 -41.16
CA TYR A 1007 37.45 -9.38 -40.59
C TYR A 1007 37.34 -10.89 -40.49
N ALA A 1008 38.47 -11.58 -40.61
CA ALA A 1008 38.51 -13.05 -40.58
C ALA A 1008 38.57 -13.62 -39.15
N SER A 1009 38.93 -12.80 -38.16
CA SER A 1009 39.02 -13.22 -36.76
C SER A 1009 38.48 -12.17 -35.79
N ALA A 1010 38.01 -12.64 -34.63
CA ALA A 1010 37.53 -11.80 -33.55
C ALA A 1010 38.61 -10.82 -33.06
N ASP A 1011 39.88 -11.23 -33.00
CA ASP A 1011 40.98 -10.38 -32.53
C ASP A 1011 41.28 -9.20 -33.45
N GLU A 1012 41.16 -9.39 -34.77
CA GLU A 1012 41.28 -8.30 -35.73
C GLU A 1012 40.11 -7.31 -35.60
N PHE A 1013 38.88 -7.83 -35.49
CA PHE A 1013 37.68 -7.02 -35.30
C PHE A 1013 37.67 -6.27 -33.96
N ASN A 1014 38.18 -6.88 -32.89
CA ASN A 1014 38.24 -6.29 -31.55
C ASN A 1014 39.19 -5.10 -31.50
N ARG A 1015 40.32 -5.16 -32.22
CA ARG A 1015 41.27 -4.05 -32.37
C ARG A 1015 40.82 -2.98 -33.35
N ALA A 1016 39.90 -3.31 -34.25
CA ALA A 1016 39.38 -2.37 -35.24
C ALA A 1016 38.41 -1.35 -34.64
N LYS A 1017 38.47 -0.10 -35.14
CA LYS A 1017 37.52 0.97 -34.77
C LYS A 1017 36.15 0.79 -35.42
N THR A 1018 36.12 0.22 -36.62
CA THR A 1018 34.92 -0.04 -37.42
C THR A 1018 35.09 -1.34 -38.16
N GLY A 1019 34.00 -2.06 -38.43
CA GLY A 1019 34.07 -3.28 -39.23
C GLY A 1019 32.92 -4.23 -38.96
N CYS A 1020 33.05 -5.42 -39.52
CA CYS A 1020 32.14 -6.54 -39.36
C CYS A 1020 32.93 -7.81 -39.03
N TYR A 1021 32.38 -8.68 -38.20
CA TYR A 1021 32.89 -10.03 -37.94
C TYR A 1021 31.70 -10.98 -37.77
N PHE A 1022 31.76 -12.15 -38.40
CA PHE A 1022 30.77 -13.20 -38.20
C PHE A 1022 31.34 -14.25 -37.26
N ASP A 1023 30.66 -14.43 -36.12
CA ASP A 1023 30.97 -15.48 -35.17
C ASP A 1023 29.95 -16.61 -35.30
N ALA A 1024 30.38 -17.74 -35.87
CA ALA A 1024 29.53 -18.93 -36.01
C ALA A 1024 29.27 -19.63 -34.66
N GLY A 1025 30.13 -19.39 -33.66
CA GLY A 1025 30.06 -19.99 -32.33
C GLY A 1025 29.21 -19.20 -31.34
N ASP A 1026 29.13 -17.88 -31.49
CA ASP A 1026 28.25 -17.02 -30.69
C ASP A 1026 26.79 -17.28 -31.05
N LYS A 1027 26.01 -17.80 -30.08
CA LYS A 1027 24.55 -18.04 -30.18
C LYS A 1027 24.05 -18.64 -31.51
N LYS A 1028 24.77 -19.62 -32.08
CA LYS A 1028 24.46 -20.26 -33.38
C LYS A 1028 24.57 -19.34 -34.61
N GLY A 1029 25.34 -18.25 -34.51
CA GLY A 1029 25.63 -17.33 -35.58
C GLY A 1029 25.25 -15.89 -35.23
N THR A 1030 26.25 -15.04 -35.00
CA THR A 1030 26.06 -13.60 -34.79
C THR A 1030 26.95 -12.80 -35.74
N VAL A 1031 26.38 -11.78 -36.37
CA VAL A 1031 27.13 -10.77 -37.13
C VAL A 1031 27.34 -9.57 -36.23
N HIS A 1032 28.59 -9.35 -35.82
CA HIS A 1032 29.01 -8.20 -35.02
C HIS A 1032 29.45 -7.06 -35.94
N ILE A 1033 28.87 -5.87 -35.78
CA ILE A 1033 29.19 -4.68 -36.58
C ILE A 1033 29.55 -3.52 -35.65
N LYS A 1034 30.68 -2.85 -35.91
CA LYS A 1034 31.07 -1.59 -35.24
C LYS A 1034 30.99 -0.45 -36.25
N THR A 1035 30.15 0.54 -36.00
CA THR A 1035 30.09 1.75 -36.83
C THR A 1035 31.20 2.74 -36.47
N SER A 1036 31.46 3.71 -37.35
CA SER A 1036 32.12 4.95 -36.92
C SER A 1036 31.19 5.74 -35.99
N TRP A 1037 31.64 6.89 -35.51
CA TRP A 1037 30.75 7.87 -34.89
C TRP A 1037 29.70 8.34 -35.90
N LEU A 1038 28.42 8.12 -35.57
CA LEU A 1038 27.27 8.51 -36.36
C LEU A 1038 26.48 9.57 -35.61
N LYS A 1039 25.90 10.54 -36.33
CA LYS A 1039 25.09 11.59 -35.71
C LYS A 1039 23.73 11.04 -35.28
N THR A 1040 23.25 11.45 -34.11
CA THR A 1040 21.94 11.03 -33.59
C THR A 1040 20.79 11.87 -34.15
N ASP A 1041 21.06 13.00 -34.80
CA ASP A 1041 20.09 13.89 -35.44
C ASP A 1041 19.88 13.61 -36.94
N LYS A 1042 20.40 12.48 -37.43
CA LYS A 1042 20.29 12.03 -38.82
C LYS A 1042 19.91 10.56 -38.85
N ASP A 1043 19.12 10.19 -39.85
CA ASP A 1043 18.85 8.78 -40.13
C ASP A 1043 20.15 8.05 -40.47
N GLN A 1044 20.32 6.87 -39.88
CA GLN A 1044 21.42 5.96 -40.14
C GLN A 1044 20.87 4.66 -40.71
N LEU A 1045 21.53 4.15 -41.74
CA LEU A 1045 21.14 2.93 -42.44
C LEU A 1045 22.27 1.93 -42.41
N ILE A 1046 22.03 0.75 -41.85
CA ILE A 1046 22.95 -0.39 -41.91
C ILE A 1046 22.31 -1.47 -42.77
N LYS A 1047 22.97 -1.86 -43.86
CA LYS A 1047 22.52 -2.92 -44.75
C LYS A 1047 23.47 -4.12 -44.66
N ILE A 1048 22.90 -5.29 -44.41
CA ILE A 1048 23.58 -6.59 -44.35
C ILE A 1048 23.04 -7.42 -45.50
N THR A 1049 23.91 -7.74 -46.46
CA THR A 1049 23.55 -8.51 -47.66
C THR A 1049 23.94 -9.96 -47.46
N ASN A 1050 22.97 -10.88 -47.57
CA ASN A 1050 23.16 -12.31 -47.30
C ASN A 1050 23.41 -13.13 -48.57
#